data_AF-A0ABD1KHM5-F1
#
_entry.id   AF-A0ABD1KHM5-F1
#
_cell.length_a   1.000
_cell.length_b   1.000
_cell.length_c   1.000
_cell.angle_alpha   90.00
_cell.angle_beta   90.00
_cell.angle_gamma   90.00
#
_symmetry.space_group_name_H-M   'P 1'
#
loop_
_entity.id
_entity.type
_entity.pdbx_description
1 polymer ?
#
loop_
_entity_poly.entity_id
_entity_poly.type
_entity_poly.pdbx_seq_one_letter_code
_entity_poly.pdbx_strand_id
1 'polypeptide(L)'
;MNEPVCLIDTGQDGRMSVQPAALQILEQIQQPVVVVAVVGLYRTGKSYLMNRLAGRQSGFALGSTIESKTKGIWMWCLPHPCKDGHTLVLLDTEGLGDVEKGDEKHDMWIFCLALLLSSTLVYNSLGTIDNSALEKLQFVTELTEYIRVKSSDHSRNTELMRVFPSFVWTVRDFTLELQLNGKPITADEYLENSLKLKPGYSAEVLQHNLVRWSLKEFFAVRRCFVMDRPASAAKLKRMEQLTDADLEPSFVQQAQQFCSYIHQQAPVKTMRGGRGLTGRMLGSLAETYVEAIRSGKVPCLESAVETLAMIHNCRAVAEALDFYRAEMTQKVQFPTETQEALSSVHSAVAQQAASTFMKASFNDQDEKHLLQLKEGIEKEYGELCKRNVKESRKVCWSVIRRVFASLEHGLSNGSYTRPGGYNDLRSALDHGAQLYRLEKGKGIMSEEVLTEYLEEKNIVGKGICAADQTLSEAQKKMEDYRVRLEEAEQQRRLLEKGIAMQQQAMRDLEQSKQESIRQLERKLEQERQRAQEELQQVLSAKLKEQQELLGDGFEQRAQKLSEEITQLRSERKKSAPFEAVGRRLISWLGKMAFAKETENLGFSVEEEGEYQSVHKTEDHMEKVEGARAGDVENVDVPDVSYDEVHHHHFGQRRCKSCADIAESSHWVLMEPSVSMETGVPVYKHCSPSGRFECAVSGLRWVCASNVTFQYHFSDPDAFRAELAMLQYTPIGPLLDIKVLEGELLEAHLPHFACLEGSESSLKEAVRVLHGVDSAVTLETCELTRFHAKLLKPSFSLTEVLVKIGIPVRSHLDVLIYRMRVTPLTLHIYVVPRDASMIQAVEQDTRNAKKIKKNRPDVSIWMNSKFRLTCTCPAEISPQDITLKYIRPPDFFEVFMENAEERFDLELTCEEQSIWKATMRSVDYGETADTSHHIQMTSAATRDFQGAAFRGQPYLPTSTAGRATGAVGELTNTDLLFRFRLGLIERMSGGVLRDLLDGLQHQLVINRTEAGDILQRTGVQQEQVARLVDTVRNKGRRACGIMLCMLQELDIHLYDDLCDELE
;
A
#
# COMPACT_ATOMS: atom_id res chain seq x y z
N MET A 1 -27.44 23.17 -22.29
CA MET A 1 -27.01 24.51 -22.77
C MET A 1 -27.92 24.99 -23.90
N ASN A 2 -28.05 26.30 -24.10
CA ASN A 2 -28.89 26.86 -25.17
C ASN A 2 -28.17 27.02 -26.51
N GLU A 3 -26.85 27.22 -26.50
CA GLU A 3 -26.03 27.40 -27.69
C GLU A 3 -24.66 26.71 -27.51
N PRO A 4 -23.94 26.42 -28.61
CA PRO A 4 -22.57 25.89 -28.53
C PRO A 4 -21.57 26.96 -28.10
N VAL A 5 -20.48 26.52 -27.48
CA VAL A 5 -19.38 27.40 -27.03
C VAL A 5 -18.03 26.85 -27.50
N CYS A 6 -17.05 27.71 -27.71
CA CYS A 6 -15.69 27.29 -28.05
C CYS A 6 -15.06 26.57 -26.83
N LEU A 7 -14.61 25.33 -27.02
CA LEU A 7 -13.91 24.55 -26.00
C LEU A 7 -12.40 24.73 -26.11
N ILE A 8 -11.86 24.56 -27.32
CA ILE A 8 -10.44 24.75 -27.63
C ILE A 8 -10.36 25.79 -28.74
N ASP A 9 -9.64 26.87 -28.47
CA ASP A 9 -9.39 27.93 -29.44
C ASP A 9 -7.93 27.88 -29.90
N THR A 10 -7.70 28.40 -31.11
CA THR A 10 -6.38 28.57 -31.69
C THR A 10 -6.07 30.06 -31.73
N GLY A 11 -5.12 30.49 -30.89
CA GLY A 11 -4.66 31.88 -30.86
C GLY A 11 -4.05 32.31 -32.19
N GLN A 12 -3.89 33.63 -32.38
CA GLN A 12 -3.25 34.19 -33.58
C GLN A 12 -1.78 33.76 -33.73
N ASP A 13 -1.16 33.30 -32.64
CA ASP A 13 0.17 32.71 -32.59
C ASP A 13 0.20 31.21 -32.96
N GLY A 14 -0.94 30.64 -33.36
CA GLY A 14 -1.11 29.23 -33.71
C GLY A 14 -1.18 28.28 -32.51
N ARG A 15 -1.17 28.81 -31.27
CA ARG A 15 -1.20 27.98 -30.06
C ARG A 15 -2.61 27.65 -29.63
N MET A 16 -2.83 26.38 -29.29
CA MET A 16 -4.10 25.89 -28.78
C MET A 16 -4.26 26.25 -27.29
N SER A 17 -5.48 26.63 -26.90
CA SER A 17 -5.84 26.91 -25.51
C SER A 17 -7.27 26.47 -25.20
N VAL A 18 -7.47 25.87 -24.02
CA VAL A 18 -8.81 25.53 -23.55
C VAL A 18 -9.47 26.78 -22.98
N GLN A 19 -10.74 27.02 -23.35
CA GLN A 19 -11.47 28.21 -22.94
C GLN A 19 -12.03 28.08 -21.52
N PRO A 20 -11.74 29.03 -20.60
CA PRO A 20 -12.21 28.96 -19.21
C PRO A 20 -13.73 28.88 -19.06
N ALA A 21 -14.48 29.58 -19.92
CA ALA A 21 -15.94 29.56 -19.91
C ALA A 21 -16.50 28.16 -20.22
N ALA A 22 -15.86 27.42 -21.13
CA ALA A 22 -16.24 26.05 -21.43
C ALA A 22 -15.93 25.10 -20.26
N LEU A 23 -14.78 25.28 -19.60
CA LEU A 23 -14.38 24.48 -18.44
C LEU A 23 -15.35 24.65 -17.26
N GLN A 24 -15.81 25.87 -16.99
CA GLN A 24 -16.81 26.13 -15.93
C GLN A 24 -18.12 25.37 -16.19
N ILE A 25 -18.54 25.27 -17.45
CA ILE A 25 -19.74 24.50 -17.82
C ILE A 25 -19.49 23.00 -17.58
N LEU A 26 -18.36 22.49 -18.05
CA LEU A 26 -17.99 21.08 -17.88
C LEU A 26 -17.86 20.70 -16.40
N GLU A 27 -17.30 21.57 -15.57
CA GLU A 27 -17.10 21.33 -14.13
C GLU A 27 -18.41 21.09 -13.35
N GLN A 28 -19.53 21.67 -13.83
CA GLN A 28 -20.86 21.48 -13.25
C GLN A 28 -21.53 20.15 -13.65
N ILE A 29 -21.04 19.49 -14.70
CA ILE A 29 -21.63 18.26 -15.22
C ILE A 29 -20.99 17.05 -14.53
N GLN A 30 -21.66 16.56 -13.48
CA GLN A 30 -21.25 15.36 -12.73
C GLN A 30 -21.76 14.04 -13.34
N GLN A 31 -22.64 14.13 -14.34
CA GLN A 31 -23.17 12.96 -15.05
C GLN A 31 -22.12 12.37 -16.01
N PRO A 32 -22.17 11.05 -16.29
CA PRO A 32 -21.35 10.45 -17.32
C PRO A 32 -21.64 11.06 -18.71
N VAL A 33 -20.60 11.25 -19.52
CA VAL A 33 -20.71 11.91 -20.82
C VAL A 33 -20.60 10.92 -21.99
N VAL A 34 -21.46 11.09 -22.98
CA VAL A 34 -21.33 10.49 -24.33
C VAL A 34 -20.80 11.60 -25.23
N VAL A 35 -19.62 11.41 -25.83
CA VAL A 35 -18.94 12.48 -26.56
C VAL A 35 -18.86 12.12 -28.04
N VAL A 36 -19.54 12.89 -28.88
CA VAL A 36 -19.56 12.69 -30.34
C VAL A 36 -18.82 13.83 -31.00
N ALA A 37 -17.69 13.54 -31.64
CA ALA A 37 -16.93 14.53 -32.41
C ALA A 37 -17.14 14.34 -33.91
N VAL A 38 -17.20 15.43 -34.67
CA VAL A 38 -17.20 15.39 -36.14
C VAL A 38 -15.93 16.03 -36.68
N VAL A 39 -15.27 15.34 -37.60
CA VAL A 39 -14.04 15.78 -38.29
C VAL A 39 -14.19 15.58 -39.80
N GLY A 40 -13.36 16.29 -40.57
CA GLY A 40 -13.36 16.20 -42.02
C GLY A 40 -13.08 17.53 -42.70
N LEU A 41 -12.91 17.50 -44.02
CA LEU A 41 -12.54 18.68 -44.80
C LEU A 41 -13.47 19.88 -44.53
N TYR A 42 -12.93 21.08 -44.69
CA TYR A 42 -13.73 22.30 -44.67
C TYR A 42 -14.87 22.21 -45.71
N ARG A 43 -16.03 22.82 -45.40
CA ARG A 43 -17.22 22.89 -46.29
C ARG A 43 -17.95 21.58 -46.61
N THR A 44 -17.78 20.54 -45.80
CA THR A 44 -18.47 19.24 -46.01
C THR A 44 -19.81 19.12 -45.27
N GLY A 45 -20.27 20.16 -44.55
CA GLY A 45 -21.55 20.16 -43.84
C GLY A 45 -21.53 19.50 -42.45
N LYS A 46 -20.38 19.54 -41.75
CA LYS A 46 -20.19 19.01 -40.39
C LYS A 46 -21.14 19.62 -39.36
N SER A 47 -21.12 20.94 -39.21
CA SER A 47 -21.94 21.69 -38.24
C SER A 47 -23.44 21.46 -38.43
N TYR A 48 -23.89 21.24 -39.67
CA TYR A 48 -25.28 20.88 -39.96
C TYR A 48 -25.66 19.52 -39.35
N LEU A 49 -24.78 18.53 -39.50
CA LEU A 49 -25.00 17.20 -38.93
C LEU A 49 -25.01 17.23 -37.40
N MET A 50 -24.16 18.07 -36.80
CA MET A 50 -24.14 18.25 -35.34
C MET A 50 -25.40 18.96 -34.82
N ASN A 51 -25.94 19.94 -35.54
CA ASN A 51 -27.22 20.57 -35.19
C ASN A 51 -28.36 19.54 -35.25
N ARG A 52 -28.39 18.68 -36.27
CA ARG A 52 -29.34 17.57 -36.37
C ARG A 52 -29.23 16.61 -35.18
N LEU A 53 -28.02 16.23 -34.78
CA LEU A 53 -27.79 15.40 -33.59
C LEU A 53 -28.26 16.06 -32.29
N ALA A 54 -28.16 17.38 -32.21
CA ALA A 54 -28.71 18.17 -31.10
C ALA A 54 -30.24 18.25 -31.08
N GLY A 55 -30.92 17.74 -32.12
CA GLY A 55 -32.36 17.88 -32.30
C GLY A 55 -32.80 19.31 -32.61
N ARG A 56 -31.91 20.15 -33.16
CA ARG A 56 -32.16 21.57 -33.41
C ARG A 56 -31.80 21.95 -34.85
N GLN A 57 -32.51 22.92 -35.42
CA GLN A 57 -32.20 23.43 -36.77
C GLN A 57 -31.01 24.39 -36.77
N SER A 58 -30.81 25.12 -35.67
CA SER A 58 -29.73 26.09 -35.48
C SER A 58 -28.95 25.78 -34.20
N GLY A 59 -27.68 26.18 -34.18
CA GLY A 59 -26.74 25.92 -33.08
C GLY A 59 -25.33 26.29 -33.49
N PHE A 60 -24.55 25.30 -33.92
CA PHE A 60 -23.26 25.55 -34.58
C PHE A 60 -23.50 26.35 -35.86
N ALA A 61 -22.72 27.41 -36.06
CA ALA A 61 -22.89 28.33 -37.19
C ALA A 61 -22.58 27.62 -38.52
N LEU A 62 -23.50 27.71 -39.50
CA LEU A 62 -23.24 27.20 -40.85
C LEU A 62 -22.60 28.31 -41.70
N GLY A 63 -21.55 27.98 -42.42
CA GLY A 63 -20.88 28.93 -43.30
C GLY A 63 -21.24 28.72 -44.77
N SER A 64 -21.65 29.78 -45.46
CA SER A 64 -21.99 29.79 -46.90
C SER A 64 -20.94 30.48 -47.80
N THR A 65 -19.92 31.13 -47.21
CA THR A 65 -18.83 31.85 -47.90
C THR A 65 -17.61 30.95 -48.13
N ILE A 66 -16.44 31.51 -48.47
CA ILE A 66 -15.16 30.77 -48.59
C ILE A 66 -14.41 30.68 -47.26
N GLU A 67 -14.52 31.69 -46.40
CA GLU A 67 -13.90 31.73 -45.05
C GLU A 67 -14.47 30.69 -44.06
N SER A 68 -13.67 29.74 -43.57
CA SER A 68 -14.13 28.81 -42.52
C SER A 68 -14.64 29.55 -41.28
N LYS A 69 -15.79 29.11 -40.75
CA LYS A 69 -16.44 29.77 -39.61
C LYS A 69 -16.06 29.15 -38.26
N THR A 70 -15.88 27.84 -38.21
CA THR A 70 -15.50 27.11 -36.99
C THR A 70 -13.98 27.10 -36.87
N LYS A 71 -13.44 27.78 -35.85
CA LYS A 71 -12.02 27.73 -35.47
C LYS A 71 -11.85 26.89 -34.21
N GLY A 72 -10.84 26.04 -34.18
CA GLY A 72 -10.57 25.13 -33.08
C GLY A 72 -11.64 24.05 -32.90
N ILE A 73 -12.03 23.75 -31.66
CA ILE A 73 -13.05 22.74 -31.31
C ILE A 73 -14.14 23.40 -30.49
N TRP A 74 -15.38 23.30 -30.96
CA TRP A 74 -16.57 23.83 -30.30
C TRP A 74 -17.36 22.71 -29.65
N MET A 75 -17.94 22.97 -28.48
CA MET A 75 -18.73 22.00 -27.73
C MET A 75 -20.17 22.43 -27.53
N TRP A 76 -21.08 21.46 -27.46
CA TRP A 76 -22.46 21.66 -27.04
C TRP A 76 -22.92 20.53 -26.12
N CYS A 77 -23.23 20.87 -24.85
CA CYS A 77 -23.68 19.90 -23.85
C CYS A 77 -25.21 19.91 -23.72
N LEU A 78 -25.81 18.74 -23.88
CA LEU A 78 -27.25 18.49 -23.92
C LEU A 78 -27.59 17.28 -23.04
N PRO A 79 -28.80 17.20 -22.44
CA PRO A 79 -29.30 15.96 -21.88
C PRO A 79 -29.31 14.87 -22.95
N HIS A 80 -28.89 13.65 -22.58
CA HIS A 80 -28.87 12.56 -23.55
C HIS A 80 -30.31 12.10 -23.87
N PRO A 81 -30.72 12.00 -25.15
CA PRO A 81 -32.13 11.77 -25.52
C PRO A 81 -32.65 10.36 -25.19
N CYS A 82 -31.76 9.36 -25.12
CA CYS A 82 -32.15 7.95 -24.90
C CYS A 82 -31.55 7.33 -23.62
N LYS A 83 -30.78 8.08 -22.81
CA LYS A 83 -30.04 7.55 -21.66
C LYS A 83 -30.20 8.49 -20.48
N ASP A 84 -31.11 8.14 -19.57
CA ASP A 84 -31.37 8.95 -18.38
C ASP A 84 -30.10 9.08 -17.52
N GLY A 85 -29.93 10.26 -16.92
CA GLY A 85 -28.77 10.56 -16.08
C GLY A 85 -27.43 10.70 -16.84
N HIS A 86 -27.45 10.78 -18.17
CA HIS A 86 -26.26 11.00 -19.01
C HIS A 86 -26.33 12.34 -19.76
N THR A 87 -25.17 12.89 -20.08
CA THR A 87 -25.03 14.10 -20.90
C THR A 87 -24.43 13.75 -22.27
N LEU A 88 -25.05 14.23 -23.35
CA LEU A 88 -24.52 14.19 -24.70
C LEU A 88 -23.67 15.45 -24.93
N VAL A 89 -22.39 15.25 -25.26
CA VAL A 89 -21.45 16.31 -25.61
C VAL A 89 -21.14 16.21 -27.10
N LEU A 90 -21.50 17.24 -27.84
CA LEU A 90 -21.25 17.34 -29.28
C LEU A 90 -20.02 18.20 -29.51
N LEU A 91 -19.01 17.68 -30.21
CA LEU A 91 -17.79 18.41 -30.59
C LEU A 91 -17.77 18.66 -32.11
N ASP A 92 -17.89 19.92 -32.51
CA ASP A 92 -17.73 20.35 -33.91
C ASP A 92 -16.32 20.92 -34.09
N THR A 93 -15.57 20.41 -35.06
CA THR A 93 -14.18 20.81 -35.27
C THR A 93 -14.03 21.76 -36.44
N GLU A 94 -12.93 22.50 -36.42
CA GLU A 94 -12.36 23.15 -37.59
C GLU A 94 -12.25 22.17 -38.78
N GLY A 95 -12.38 22.72 -39.99
CA GLY A 95 -12.28 21.93 -41.21
C GLY A 95 -10.84 21.75 -41.64
N LEU A 96 -10.44 20.49 -41.82
CA LEU A 96 -9.10 20.13 -42.27
C LEU A 96 -8.83 20.68 -43.67
N GLY A 97 -7.60 21.10 -43.93
CA GLY A 97 -7.10 21.56 -45.23
C GLY A 97 -7.53 22.99 -45.61
N ASP A 98 -7.80 23.85 -44.62
CA ASP A 98 -8.09 25.28 -44.87
C ASP A 98 -6.78 26.06 -45.15
N VAL A 99 -6.62 26.47 -46.41
CA VAL A 99 -5.40 27.11 -46.96
C VAL A 99 -5.04 28.42 -46.25
N GLU A 100 -6.00 29.08 -45.62
CA GLU A 100 -5.78 30.39 -44.99
C GLU A 100 -5.41 30.31 -43.49
N LYS A 101 -5.50 29.13 -42.83
CA LYS A 101 -5.70 29.11 -41.36
C LYS A 101 -4.85 28.14 -40.53
N GLY A 102 -4.15 27.18 -41.13
CA GLY A 102 -3.30 26.25 -40.38
C GLY A 102 -2.21 25.60 -41.22
N ASP A 103 -1.14 25.15 -40.57
CA ASP A 103 -0.21 24.19 -41.16
C ASP A 103 -0.75 22.76 -40.96
N GLU A 104 -0.20 21.79 -41.70
CA GLU A 104 -0.64 20.37 -41.63
C GLU A 104 -0.57 19.79 -40.20
N LYS A 105 0.33 20.34 -39.36
CA LYS A 105 0.47 19.96 -37.95
C LYS A 105 -0.70 20.44 -37.10
N HIS A 106 -1.22 21.64 -37.35
CA HIS A 106 -2.38 22.16 -36.66
C HIS A 106 -3.61 21.27 -36.89
N ASP A 107 -3.87 20.92 -38.15
CA ASP A 107 -4.95 20.03 -38.54
C ASP A 107 -4.83 18.65 -37.89
N MET A 108 -3.61 18.12 -37.82
CA MET A 108 -3.32 16.87 -37.09
C MET A 108 -3.70 16.99 -35.61
N TRP A 109 -3.33 18.08 -34.94
CA TRP A 109 -3.67 18.25 -33.53
C TRP A 109 -5.17 18.37 -33.28
N ILE A 110 -5.91 19.08 -34.14
CA ILE A 110 -7.38 19.14 -34.06
C ILE A 110 -7.97 17.73 -34.23
N PHE A 111 -7.47 16.95 -35.19
CA PHE A 111 -7.88 15.57 -35.39
C PHE A 111 -7.58 14.68 -34.17
N CYS A 112 -6.36 14.73 -33.64
CA CYS A 112 -5.95 13.96 -32.46
C CYS A 112 -6.77 14.34 -31.22
N LEU A 113 -7.05 15.62 -30.98
CA LEU A 113 -7.87 16.06 -29.85
C LEU A 113 -9.32 15.59 -29.99
N ALA A 114 -9.90 15.71 -31.19
CA ALA A 114 -11.26 15.20 -31.45
C ALA A 114 -11.35 13.68 -31.25
N LEU A 115 -10.33 12.94 -31.69
CA LEU A 115 -10.20 11.49 -31.50
C LEU A 115 -10.10 11.13 -30.01
N LEU A 116 -9.20 11.77 -29.27
CA LEU A 116 -8.92 11.45 -27.86
C LEU A 116 -10.08 11.82 -26.94
N LEU A 117 -10.77 12.94 -27.20
CA LEU A 117 -11.88 13.42 -26.36
C LEU A 117 -13.21 12.70 -26.65
N SER A 118 -13.40 12.18 -27.86
CA SER A 118 -14.68 11.55 -28.25
C SER A 118 -14.79 10.07 -27.85
N SER A 119 -16.02 9.61 -27.66
CA SER A 119 -16.39 8.19 -27.62
C SER A 119 -16.93 7.69 -28.96
N THR A 120 -17.33 8.61 -29.85
CA THR A 120 -17.64 8.34 -31.26
C THR A 120 -17.05 9.45 -32.13
N LEU A 121 -16.22 9.08 -33.10
CA LEU A 121 -15.62 9.99 -34.07
C LEU A 121 -16.34 9.83 -35.42
N VAL A 122 -16.97 10.91 -35.87
CA VAL A 122 -17.67 10.99 -37.15
C VAL A 122 -16.73 11.63 -38.16
N TYR A 123 -16.24 10.86 -39.13
CA TYR A 123 -15.52 11.41 -40.28
C TYR A 123 -16.51 11.74 -41.40
N ASN A 124 -16.53 13.00 -41.84
CA ASN A 124 -17.50 13.50 -42.81
C ASN A 124 -16.79 13.93 -44.11
N SER A 125 -17.14 13.27 -45.22
CA SER A 125 -16.56 13.51 -46.55
C SER A 125 -17.65 13.67 -47.61
N LEU A 126 -17.31 14.26 -48.76
CA LEU A 126 -18.19 14.37 -49.93
C LEU A 126 -17.84 13.30 -50.98
N GLY A 127 -18.84 12.85 -51.73
CA GLY A 127 -18.68 11.97 -52.89
C GLY A 127 -18.68 10.50 -52.53
N THR A 128 -17.58 9.80 -52.80
CA THR A 128 -17.44 8.34 -52.64
C THR A 128 -16.17 8.01 -51.88
N ILE A 129 -16.04 6.77 -51.40
CA ILE A 129 -14.81 6.27 -50.77
C ILE A 129 -13.90 5.73 -51.87
N ASP A 130 -13.14 6.62 -52.50
CA ASP A 130 -12.09 6.29 -53.45
C ASP A 130 -10.69 6.38 -52.82
N ASN A 131 -9.62 6.15 -53.59
CA ASN A 131 -8.25 6.26 -53.07
C ASN A 131 -7.92 7.69 -52.61
N SER A 132 -8.44 8.72 -53.28
CA SER A 132 -8.20 10.11 -52.88
C SER A 132 -8.86 10.44 -51.54
N ALA A 133 -10.07 9.91 -51.29
CA ALA A 133 -10.78 10.04 -50.02
C ALA A 133 -10.01 9.38 -48.86
N LEU A 134 -9.33 8.25 -49.13
CA LEU A 134 -8.48 7.57 -48.16
C LEU A 134 -7.12 8.26 -47.98
N GLU A 135 -6.52 8.81 -49.03
CA GLU A 135 -5.31 9.64 -48.92
C GLU A 135 -5.54 10.86 -48.01
N LYS A 136 -6.74 11.47 -48.08
CA LYS A 136 -7.16 12.54 -47.16
C LYS A 136 -7.27 12.10 -45.69
N LEU A 137 -7.27 10.79 -45.42
CA LEU A 137 -7.20 10.18 -44.09
C LEU A 137 -5.78 9.76 -43.69
N GLN A 138 -4.75 10.22 -44.38
CA GLN A 138 -3.35 9.95 -44.00
C GLN A 138 -3.05 10.36 -42.54
N PHE A 139 -3.81 11.29 -41.95
CA PHE A 139 -3.75 11.60 -40.53
C PHE A 139 -3.78 10.36 -39.62
N VAL A 140 -4.54 9.33 -40.02
CA VAL A 140 -4.67 8.07 -39.28
C VAL A 140 -3.36 7.28 -39.25
N THR A 141 -2.52 7.37 -40.29
CA THR A 141 -1.26 6.63 -40.35
C THR A 141 -0.18 7.21 -39.45
N GLU A 142 -0.31 8.49 -39.10
CA GLU A 142 0.65 9.23 -38.28
C GLU A 142 0.22 9.29 -36.80
N LEU A 143 -0.93 8.73 -36.43
CA LEU A 143 -1.45 8.79 -35.05
C LEU A 143 -0.47 8.27 -34.00
N THR A 144 0.39 7.31 -34.34
CA THR A 144 1.41 6.77 -33.43
C THR A 144 2.57 7.75 -33.20
N GLU A 145 2.73 8.78 -34.02
CA GLU A 145 3.69 9.87 -33.79
C GLU A 145 3.10 10.95 -32.87
N TYR A 146 1.78 11.14 -32.93
CA TYR A 146 1.05 12.18 -32.20
C TYR A 146 0.30 11.69 -30.95
N ILE A 147 0.30 10.38 -30.67
CA ILE A 147 -0.30 9.78 -29.46
C ILE A 147 0.63 8.72 -28.89
N ARG A 148 1.01 8.89 -27.62
CA ARG A 148 1.88 7.96 -26.89
C ARG A 148 1.10 7.04 -25.94
N VAL A 149 1.53 5.79 -25.89
CA VAL A 149 1.10 4.74 -24.95
C VAL A 149 2.36 4.20 -24.28
N LYS A 150 2.35 3.93 -22.97
CA LYS A 150 3.54 3.48 -22.20
C LYS A 150 3.84 1.97 -22.39
N SER A 151 3.04 1.24 -23.16
CA SER A 151 3.16 -0.22 -23.33
C SER A 151 4.25 -0.63 -24.35
N SER A 152 4.63 -1.90 -24.34
CA SER A 152 5.59 -2.48 -25.31
C SER A 152 5.07 -2.38 -26.76
N ASP A 153 5.97 -2.26 -27.75
CA ASP A 153 5.60 -2.01 -29.15
C ASP A 153 4.58 -3.02 -29.73
N HIS A 154 4.57 -4.28 -29.25
CA HIS A 154 3.62 -5.31 -29.69
C HIS A 154 2.21 -5.17 -29.11
N SER A 155 2.03 -4.44 -28.01
CA SER A 155 0.73 -4.21 -27.36
C SER A 155 0.15 -2.83 -27.62
N ARG A 156 0.98 -1.88 -28.10
CA ARG A 156 0.64 -0.47 -28.30
C ARG A 156 -0.63 -0.24 -29.12
N ASN A 157 -0.75 -0.88 -30.28
CA ASN A 157 -1.89 -0.68 -31.17
C ASN A 157 -3.18 -1.30 -30.59
N THR A 158 -3.06 -2.42 -29.89
CA THR A 158 -4.17 -3.05 -29.17
C THR A 158 -4.63 -2.18 -27.99
N GLU A 159 -3.73 -1.48 -27.31
CA GLU A 159 -4.08 -0.51 -26.27
C GLU A 159 -4.75 0.75 -26.84
N LEU A 160 -4.28 1.29 -27.98
CA LEU A 160 -4.94 2.38 -28.68
C LEU A 160 -6.37 2.00 -29.10
N MET A 161 -6.53 0.80 -29.68
CA MET A 161 -7.82 0.27 -30.13
C MET A 161 -8.85 0.11 -29.00
N ARG A 162 -8.42 -0.07 -27.74
CA ARG A 162 -9.30 -0.11 -26.56
C ARG A 162 -9.85 1.26 -26.18
N VAL A 163 -9.07 2.32 -26.38
CA VAL A 163 -9.41 3.67 -25.89
C VAL A 163 -9.99 4.55 -27.01
N PHE A 164 -9.71 4.20 -28.26
CA PHE A 164 -10.19 4.95 -29.42
C PHE A 164 -11.71 4.81 -29.60
N PRO A 165 -12.36 5.89 -30.06
CA PRO A 165 -13.80 5.94 -30.24
C PRO A 165 -14.29 4.97 -31.32
N SER A 166 -15.61 4.74 -31.35
CA SER A 166 -16.23 4.17 -32.55
C SER A 166 -16.03 5.09 -33.75
N PHE A 167 -15.60 4.55 -34.88
CA PHE A 167 -15.41 5.31 -36.12
C PHE A 167 -16.67 5.25 -36.98
N VAL A 168 -17.21 6.41 -37.35
CA VAL A 168 -18.38 6.52 -38.21
C VAL A 168 -18.04 7.35 -39.43
N TRP A 169 -18.05 6.74 -40.61
CA TRP A 169 -17.85 7.45 -41.87
C TRP A 169 -19.20 7.90 -42.42
N THR A 170 -19.39 9.22 -42.52
CA THR A 170 -20.53 9.83 -43.20
C THR A 170 -20.12 10.31 -44.59
N VAL A 171 -20.66 9.67 -45.61
CA VAL A 171 -20.38 9.96 -47.02
C VAL A 171 -21.53 10.77 -47.59
N ARG A 172 -21.28 12.07 -47.76
CA ARG A 172 -22.26 13.07 -48.19
C ARG A 172 -22.29 13.19 -49.72
N ASP A 173 -23.43 13.58 -50.26
CA ASP A 173 -23.65 13.73 -51.71
C ASP A 173 -23.32 12.41 -52.46
N PHE A 174 -23.74 11.28 -51.89
CA PHE A 174 -23.48 9.96 -52.46
C PHE A 174 -24.32 9.75 -53.73
N THR A 175 -23.68 9.28 -54.81
CA THR A 175 -24.32 9.16 -56.13
C THR A 175 -24.29 7.74 -56.71
N LEU A 176 -23.76 6.75 -55.98
CA LEU A 176 -23.65 5.38 -56.47
C LEU A 176 -24.81 4.51 -55.95
N GLU A 177 -25.13 3.46 -56.69
CA GLU A 177 -25.97 2.39 -56.15
C GLU A 177 -25.12 1.46 -55.28
N LEU A 178 -25.62 1.12 -54.09
CA LEU A 178 -24.97 0.17 -53.18
C LEU A 178 -25.14 -1.27 -53.69
N GLN A 179 -24.43 -1.62 -54.76
CA GLN A 179 -24.40 -2.96 -55.33
C GLN A 179 -22.97 -3.44 -55.56
N LEU A 180 -22.72 -4.71 -55.28
CA LEU A 180 -21.46 -5.38 -55.58
C LEU A 180 -21.76 -6.74 -56.21
N ASN A 181 -21.16 -7.02 -57.38
CA ASN A 181 -21.43 -8.23 -58.16
C ASN A 181 -22.93 -8.46 -58.42
N GLY A 182 -23.69 -7.39 -58.69
CA GLY A 182 -25.14 -7.43 -58.94
C GLY A 182 -26.00 -7.73 -57.71
N LYS A 183 -25.43 -7.79 -56.50
CA LYS A 183 -26.17 -7.96 -55.25
C LYS A 183 -26.21 -6.64 -54.46
N PRO A 184 -27.34 -6.28 -53.84
CA PRO A 184 -27.39 -5.13 -52.97
C PRO A 184 -26.50 -5.36 -51.75
N ILE A 185 -25.76 -4.33 -51.36
CA ILE A 185 -24.91 -4.31 -50.16
C ILE A 185 -25.35 -3.18 -49.23
N THR A 186 -25.01 -3.32 -47.96
CA THR A 186 -25.18 -2.26 -46.96
C THR A 186 -24.08 -1.20 -47.07
N ALA A 187 -24.30 -0.02 -46.49
CA ALA A 187 -23.26 1.02 -46.42
C ALA A 187 -22.02 0.54 -45.63
N ASP A 188 -22.21 -0.29 -44.60
CA ASP A 188 -21.11 -0.88 -43.83
C ASP A 188 -20.30 -1.88 -44.66
N GLU A 189 -20.96 -2.72 -45.46
CA GLU A 189 -20.29 -3.61 -46.43
C GLU A 189 -19.54 -2.82 -47.49
N TYR A 190 -20.08 -1.68 -47.93
CA TYR A 190 -19.38 -0.76 -48.83
C TYR A 190 -18.08 -0.23 -48.20
N LEU A 191 -18.10 0.21 -46.94
CA LEU A 191 -16.91 0.64 -46.22
C LEU A 191 -15.89 -0.50 -46.07
N GLU A 192 -16.30 -1.67 -45.58
CA GLU A 192 -15.38 -2.80 -45.38
C GLU A 192 -14.77 -3.30 -46.70
N ASN A 193 -15.53 -3.23 -47.80
CA ASN A 193 -14.99 -3.53 -49.13
C ASN A 193 -13.96 -2.49 -49.60
N SER A 194 -14.17 -1.20 -49.32
CA SER A 194 -13.20 -0.14 -49.63
C SER A 194 -11.90 -0.25 -48.81
N LEU A 195 -11.96 -0.89 -47.64
CA LEU A 195 -10.82 -1.14 -46.75
C LEU A 195 -10.07 -2.46 -47.02
N LYS A 196 -10.44 -3.22 -48.07
CA LYS A 196 -9.72 -4.46 -48.44
C LYS A 196 -8.27 -4.20 -48.80
N LEU A 197 -7.39 -5.07 -48.31
CA LEU A 197 -5.96 -5.01 -48.58
C LEU A 197 -5.64 -5.68 -49.92
N LYS A 198 -4.61 -5.19 -50.61
CA LYS A 198 -4.08 -5.82 -51.82
C LYS A 198 -2.91 -6.73 -51.49
N PRO A 199 -2.82 -7.94 -52.06
CA PRO A 199 -1.66 -8.81 -51.87
C PRO A 199 -0.43 -8.23 -52.59
N GLY A 200 0.76 -8.50 -52.05
CA GLY A 200 2.04 -8.06 -52.61
C GLY A 200 2.82 -7.08 -51.71
N TYR A 201 4.07 -6.80 -52.12
CA TYR A 201 5.04 -6.01 -51.37
C TYR A 201 5.62 -4.84 -52.18
N SER A 202 5.01 -4.46 -53.31
CA SER A 202 5.46 -3.28 -54.05
C SER A 202 5.18 -2.00 -53.24
N ALA A 203 5.95 -0.94 -53.48
CA ALA A 203 5.78 0.34 -52.78
C ALA A 203 4.33 0.89 -52.90
N GLU A 204 3.74 0.78 -54.09
CA GLU A 204 2.34 1.18 -54.36
C GLU A 204 1.33 0.35 -53.56
N VAL A 205 1.56 -0.96 -53.42
CA VAL A 205 0.70 -1.85 -52.63
C VAL A 205 0.85 -1.56 -51.14
N LEU A 206 2.07 -1.31 -50.66
CA LEU A 206 2.32 -0.93 -49.27
C LEU A 206 1.64 0.39 -48.92
N GLN A 207 1.77 1.42 -49.77
CA GLN A 207 1.11 2.72 -49.59
C GLN A 207 -0.41 2.61 -49.62
N HIS A 208 -0.96 1.85 -50.57
CA HIS A 208 -2.40 1.57 -50.64
C HIS A 208 -2.92 0.88 -49.37
N ASN A 209 -2.15 -0.07 -48.83
CA ASN A 209 -2.53 -0.85 -47.66
C ASN A 209 -2.35 -0.09 -46.35
N LEU A 210 -1.44 0.89 -46.28
CA LEU A 210 -1.08 1.58 -45.04
C LEU A 210 -2.30 2.22 -44.35
N VAL A 211 -3.00 3.14 -45.03
CA VAL A 211 -4.18 3.84 -44.46
C VAL A 211 -5.29 2.86 -44.09
N ARG A 212 -5.57 1.89 -44.98
CA ARG A 212 -6.62 0.89 -44.79
C ARG A 212 -6.34 0.01 -43.58
N TRP A 213 -5.08 -0.39 -43.44
CA TRP A 213 -4.61 -1.18 -42.31
C TRP A 213 -4.70 -0.38 -41.01
N SER A 214 -4.23 0.87 -40.99
CA SER A 214 -4.33 1.73 -39.80
C SER A 214 -5.77 1.93 -39.33
N LEU A 215 -6.73 2.11 -40.26
CA LEU A 215 -8.14 2.20 -39.92
C LEU A 215 -8.70 0.91 -39.29
N LYS A 216 -8.28 -0.26 -39.80
CA LYS A 216 -8.69 -1.55 -39.22
C LYS A 216 -8.07 -1.80 -37.85
N GLU A 217 -6.80 -1.41 -37.69
CA GLU A 217 -6.00 -1.65 -36.50
C GLU A 217 -6.37 -0.73 -35.33
N PHE A 218 -6.72 0.53 -35.58
CA PHE A 218 -7.00 1.51 -34.52
C PHE A 218 -8.46 1.57 -34.07
N PHE A 219 -9.42 1.18 -34.92
CA PHE A 219 -10.85 1.37 -34.64
C PHE A 219 -11.58 0.04 -34.58
N ALA A 220 -11.94 -0.42 -33.38
CA ALA A 220 -12.67 -1.68 -33.21
C ALA A 220 -14.06 -1.70 -33.85
N VAL A 221 -14.76 -0.57 -33.78
CA VAL A 221 -16.09 -0.41 -34.37
C VAL A 221 -16.00 0.60 -35.50
N ARG A 222 -16.40 0.17 -36.70
CA ARG A 222 -16.46 1.00 -37.90
C ARG A 222 -17.86 0.92 -38.49
N ARG A 223 -18.47 2.07 -38.78
CA ARG A 223 -19.80 2.19 -39.38
C ARG A 223 -19.80 3.16 -40.53
N CYS A 224 -20.72 3.00 -41.45
CA CYS A 224 -20.85 3.85 -42.62
C CYS A 224 -22.30 4.30 -42.83
N PHE A 225 -22.46 5.59 -43.15
CA PHE A 225 -23.73 6.17 -43.58
C PHE A 225 -23.50 6.91 -44.89
N VAL A 226 -24.24 6.52 -45.92
CA VAL A 226 -24.31 7.28 -47.16
C VAL A 226 -25.51 8.21 -47.12
N MET A 227 -25.33 9.44 -47.59
CA MET A 227 -26.35 10.47 -47.60
C MET A 227 -26.44 11.10 -48.96
N ASP A 228 -27.66 11.17 -49.49
CA ASP A 228 -27.96 11.84 -50.74
C ASP A 228 -27.72 13.35 -50.61
N ARG A 229 -27.70 14.03 -51.75
CA ARG A 229 -27.54 15.48 -51.74
C ARG A 229 -28.75 16.14 -51.05
N PRO A 230 -28.57 17.02 -50.05
CA PRO A 230 -29.69 17.53 -49.24
C PRO A 230 -30.71 18.36 -50.00
N ALA A 231 -30.23 19.15 -50.98
CA ALA A 231 -31.03 20.05 -51.78
C ALA A 231 -30.24 20.51 -53.03
N SER A 232 -30.92 21.20 -53.95
CA SER A 232 -30.27 21.84 -55.09
C SER A 232 -29.19 22.87 -54.67
N ALA A 233 -28.19 23.08 -55.53
CA ALA A 233 -27.09 24.02 -55.27
C ALA A 233 -27.53 25.45 -54.91
N ALA A 234 -28.65 25.92 -55.48
CA ALA A 234 -29.20 27.24 -55.17
C ALA A 234 -29.75 27.33 -53.74
N LYS A 235 -30.42 26.27 -53.27
CA LYS A 235 -30.98 26.19 -51.92
C LYS A 235 -29.89 26.00 -50.85
N LEU A 236 -28.83 25.25 -51.14
CA LEU A 236 -27.72 25.00 -50.21
C LEU A 236 -27.03 26.28 -49.70
N LYS A 237 -27.08 27.39 -50.46
CA LYS A 237 -26.56 28.69 -49.99
C LYS A 237 -27.31 29.27 -48.80
N ARG A 238 -28.55 28.83 -48.57
CA ARG A 238 -29.44 29.27 -47.49
C ARG A 238 -29.80 28.09 -46.56
N MET A 239 -28.89 27.13 -46.41
CA MET A 239 -29.12 25.89 -45.68
C MET A 239 -29.69 26.09 -44.26
N GLU A 240 -29.30 27.16 -43.56
CA GLU A 240 -29.83 27.51 -42.21
C GLU A 240 -31.33 27.85 -42.20
N GLN A 241 -31.88 28.25 -43.34
CA GLN A 241 -33.29 28.67 -43.47
C GLN A 241 -34.19 27.53 -43.96
N LEU A 242 -33.61 26.40 -44.37
CA LEU A 242 -34.36 25.28 -44.93
C LEU A 242 -34.92 24.40 -43.82
N THR A 243 -36.19 24.01 -43.96
CA THR A 243 -36.85 23.03 -43.11
C THR A 243 -36.77 21.64 -43.73
N ASP A 244 -37.16 20.60 -42.99
CA ASP A 244 -37.16 19.21 -43.49
C ASP A 244 -38.04 19.04 -44.74
N ALA A 245 -39.09 19.84 -44.88
CA ALA A 245 -39.95 19.84 -46.06
C ALA A 245 -39.28 20.43 -47.32
N ASP A 246 -38.21 21.21 -47.15
CA ASP A 246 -37.47 21.84 -48.25
C ASP A 246 -36.33 20.96 -48.80
N LEU A 247 -36.03 19.86 -48.11
CA LEU A 247 -34.92 18.93 -48.37
C LEU A 247 -35.40 17.67 -49.09
N GLU A 248 -34.45 16.96 -49.70
CA GLU A 248 -34.71 15.66 -50.30
C GLU A 248 -35.19 14.66 -49.23
N PRO A 249 -36.35 13.99 -49.41
CA PRO A 249 -36.91 13.09 -48.41
C PRO A 249 -35.98 11.93 -48.02
N SER A 250 -35.24 11.39 -49.00
CA SER A 250 -34.26 10.32 -48.75
C SER A 250 -33.14 10.81 -47.84
N PHE A 251 -32.63 12.03 -48.06
CA PHE A 251 -31.62 12.65 -47.21
C PHE A 251 -32.12 12.85 -45.78
N VAL A 252 -33.35 13.33 -45.59
CA VAL A 252 -33.95 13.51 -44.25
C VAL A 252 -34.03 12.16 -43.53
N GLN A 253 -34.48 11.10 -44.21
CA GLN A 253 -34.56 9.76 -43.65
C GLN A 253 -33.17 9.22 -43.27
N GLN A 254 -32.18 9.35 -44.15
CA GLN A 254 -30.80 8.90 -43.90
C GLN A 254 -30.16 9.66 -42.73
N ALA A 255 -30.36 10.98 -42.66
CA ALA A 255 -29.88 11.81 -41.55
C ALA A 255 -30.54 11.41 -40.21
N GLN A 256 -31.84 11.10 -40.23
CA GLN A 256 -32.55 10.62 -39.05
C GLN A 256 -32.04 9.24 -38.59
N GLN A 257 -31.77 8.33 -39.53
CA GLN A 257 -31.19 7.01 -39.23
C GLN A 257 -29.81 7.16 -38.58
N PHE A 258 -28.96 8.04 -39.10
CA PHE A 258 -27.69 8.39 -38.49
C PHE A 258 -27.88 8.93 -37.06
N CYS A 259 -28.78 9.90 -36.84
CA CYS A 259 -29.02 10.46 -35.50
C CYS A 259 -29.51 9.40 -34.52
N SER A 260 -30.45 8.56 -34.96
CA SER A 260 -31.02 7.48 -34.15
C SER A 260 -29.96 6.45 -33.75
N TYR A 261 -29.07 6.09 -34.69
CA TYR A 261 -27.94 5.21 -34.40
C TYR A 261 -27.02 5.81 -33.33
N ILE A 262 -26.62 7.08 -33.48
CA ILE A 262 -25.73 7.74 -32.52
C ILE A 262 -26.39 7.82 -31.13
N HIS A 263 -27.64 8.24 -31.05
CA HIS A 263 -28.37 8.34 -29.77
C HIS A 263 -28.55 6.99 -29.08
N GLN A 264 -28.65 5.88 -29.82
CA GLN A 264 -28.84 4.56 -29.23
C GLN A 264 -27.52 3.86 -28.91
N GLN A 265 -26.56 3.93 -29.83
CA GLN A 265 -25.38 3.06 -29.85
C GLN A 265 -24.09 3.76 -29.39
N ALA A 266 -24.01 5.10 -29.40
CA ALA A 266 -22.78 5.78 -29.00
C ALA A 266 -22.43 5.48 -27.53
N PRO A 267 -21.24 4.94 -27.23
CA PRO A 267 -20.87 4.56 -25.87
C PRO A 267 -20.59 5.79 -25.00
N VAL A 268 -20.68 5.59 -23.68
CA VAL A 268 -20.15 6.57 -22.72
C VAL A 268 -18.65 6.68 -22.94
N LYS A 269 -18.09 7.90 -22.86
CA LYS A 269 -16.64 8.06 -22.92
C LYS A 269 -16.03 7.46 -21.66
N THR A 270 -15.09 6.55 -21.83
CA THR A 270 -14.42 5.84 -20.74
C THR A 270 -12.91 6.07 -20.77
N MET A 271 -12.28 5.86 -19.61
CA MET A 271 -10.83 5.70 -19.47
C MET A 271 -10.49 4.21 -19.40
N ARG A 272 -9.20 3.88 -19.50
CA ARG A 272 -8.69 2.52 -19.24
C ARG A 272 -9.27 2.00 -17.91
N GLY A 273 -9.90 0.82 -17.96
CA GLY A 273 -10.56 0.21 -16.80
C GLY A 273 -12.07 0.44 -16.69
N GLY A 274 -12.72 0.96 -17.74
CA GLY A 274 -14.19 1.03 -17.84
C GLY A 274 -14.84 2.17 -17.05
N ARG A 275 -14.04 3.08 -16.47
CA ARG A 275 -14.55 4.25 -15.74
C ARG A 275 -15.10 5.28 -16.72
N GLY A 276 -16.39 5.56 -16.62
CA GLY A 276 -17.05 6.61 -17.39
C GLY A 276 -16.58 8.00 -16.97
N LEU A 277 -16.25 8.86 -17.93
CA LEU A 277 -15.90 10.25 -17.67
C LEU A 277 -17.15 11.04 -17.35
N THR A 278 -17.04 11.95 -16.39
CA THR A 278 -18.00 13.04 -16.19
C THR A 278 -17.60 14.25 -17.03
N GLY A 279 -18.48 15.25 -17.13
CA GLY A 279 -18.11 16.51 -17.82
C GLY A 279 -16.90 17.17 -17.16
N ARG A 280 -16.83 17.16 -15.83
CA ARG A 280 -15.66 17.67 -15.07
C ARG A 280 -14.38 16.96 -15.52
N MET A 281 -14.40 15.63 -15.59
CA MET A 281 -13.24 14.84 -16.03
C MET A 281 -12.86 15.11 -17.49
N LEU A 282 -13.85 15.31 -18.37
CA LEU A 282 -13.62 15.67 -19.76
C LEU A 282 -12.92 17.03 -19.91
N GLY A 283 -13.29 18.01 -19.08
CA GLY A 283 -12.63 19.33 -19.05
C GLY A 283 -11.17 19.23 -18.66
N SER A 284 -10.87 18.57 -17.55
CA SER A 284 -9.50 18.33 -17.09
C SER A 284 -8.68 17.53 -18.11
N LEU A 285 -9.32 16.60 -18.85
CA LEU A 285 -8.67 15.83 -19.90
C LEU A 285 -8.26 16.72 -21.08
N ALA A 286 -9.17 17.61 -21.51
CA ALA A 286 -8.89 18.59 -22.56
C ALA A 286 -7.72 19.51 -22.17
N GLU A 287 -7.70 20.02 -20.93
CA GLU A 287 -6.57 20.82 -20.42
C GLU A 287 -5.26 20.03 -20.45
N THR A 288 -5.28 18.78 -19.98
CA THR A 288 -4.08 17.93 -19.94
C THR A 288 -3.49 17.69 -21.33
N TYR A 289 -4.34 17.40 -22.32
CA TYR A 289 -3.88 17.17 -23.69
C TYR A 289 -3.41 18.45 -24.38
N VAL A 290 -4.14 19.55 -24.23
CA VAL A 290 -3.73 20.84 -24.81
C VAL A 290 -2.43 21.33 -24.18
N GLU A 291 -2.22 21.12 -22.88
CA GLU A 291 -0.97 21.49 -22.21
C GLU A 291 0.22 20.66 -22.71
N ALA A 292 0.02 19.35 -22.94
CA ALA A 292 1.04 18.51 -23.55
C ALA A 292 1.45 19.07 -24.92
N ILE A 293 0.48 19.36 -25.79
CA ILE A 293 0.73 19.93 -27.12
C ILE A 293 1.45 21.28 -27.02
N ARG A 294 0.97 22.18 -26.15
CA ARG A 294 1.54 23.52 -25.95
C ARG A 294 2.97 23.49 -25.43
N SER A 295 3.31 22.48 -24.62
CA SER A 295 4.66 22.26 -24.11
C SER A 295 5.59 21.51 -25.08
N GLY A 296 5.14 21.23 -26.31
CA GLY A 296 5.89 20.48 -27.32
C GLY A 296 5.98 18.97 -27.04
N LYS A 297 5.18 18.47 -26.09
CA LYS A 297 5.09 17.05 -25.76
C LYS A 297 3.94 16.40 -26.53
N VAL A 298 4.05 15.11 -26.75
CA VAL A 298 3.00 14.30 -27.36
C VAL A 298 1.99 13.89 -26.27
N PRO A 299 0.66 14.06 -26.49
CA PRO A 299 -0.36 13.53 -25.60
C PRO A 299 -0.15 12.04 -25.28
N CYS A 300 -0.16 11.71 -24.00
CA CYS A 300 0.04 10.34 -23.51
C CYS A 300 -1.19 9.87 -22.73
N LEU A 301 -1.72 8.70 -23.08
CA LEU A 301 -2.96 8.18 -22.49
C LEU A 301 -2.81 7.88 -20.99
N GLU A 302 -1.74 7.19 -20.59
CA GLU A 302 -1.51 6.83 -19.18
C GLU A 302 -1.17 8.03 -18.33
N SER A 303 -0.34 8.94 -18.86
CA SER A 303 0.03 10.16 -18.12
C SER A 303 -1.20 11.05 -17.89
N ALA A 304 -2.15 11.08 -18.83
CA ALA A 304 -3.42 11.78 -18.64
C ALA A 304 -4.29 11.09 -17.59
N VAL A 305 -4.30 9.75 -17.53
CA VAL A 305 -5.01 9.00 -16.48
C VAL A 305 -4.42 9.29 -15.10
N GLU A 306 -3.10 9.26 -14.96
CA GLU A 306 -2.37 9.56 -13.73
C GLU A 306 -2.63 11.00 -13.27
N THR A 307 -2.56 11.98 -14.18
CA THR A 307 -2.81 13.40 -13.88
C THR A 307 -4.25 13.62 -13.43
N LEU A 308 -5.22 13.03 -14.12
CA LEU A 308 -6.63 13.13 -13.73
C LEU A 308 -6.89 12.46 -12.38
N ALA A 309 -6.33 11.26 -12.15
CA ALA A 309 -6.46 10.56 -10.87
C ALA A 309 -5.94 11.44 -9.73
N MET A 310 -4.76 12.05 -9.89
CA MET A 310 -4.20 12.97 -8.89
C MET A 310 -5.12 14.17 -8.63
N ILE A 311 -5.56 14.90 -9.66
CA ILE A 311 -6.41 16.09 -9.51
C ILE A 311 -7.74 15.73 -8.84
N HIS A 312 -8.38 14.66 -9.29
CA HIS A 312 -9.69 14.27 -8.80
C HIS A 312 -9.63 13.63 -7.41
N ASN A 313 -8.61 12.84 -7.09
CA ASN A 313 -8.47 12.22 -5.77
C ASN A 313 -8.14 13.27 -4.71
N CYS A 314 -7.25 14.24 -4.99
CA CYS A 314 -6.99 15.37 -4.09
C CYS A 314 -8.28 16.15 -3.78
N ARG A 315 -9.10 16.44 -4.79
CA ARG A 315 -10.40 17.09 -4.59
C ARG A 315 -11.37 16.21 -3.81
N ALA A 316 -11.43 14.92 -4.10
CA ALA A 316 -12.28 13.98 -3.38
C ALA A 316 -11.93 13.92 -1.88
N VAL A 317 -10.63 13.98 -1.52
CA VAL A 317 -10.19 14.07 -0.12
C VAL A 317 -10.72 15.36 0.51
N ALA A 318 -10.53 16.50 -0.15
CA ALA A 318 -11.00 17.79 0.36
C ALA A 318 -12.53 17.83 0.55
N GLU A 319 -13.30 17.43 -0.47
CA GLU A 319 -14.76 17.35 -0.43
C GLU A 319 -15.24 16.41 0.70
N ALA A 320 -14.58 15.27 0.90
CA ALA A 320 -14.91 14.33 1.97
C ALA A 320 -14.59 14.86 3.37
N LEU A 321 -13.46 15.56 3.54
CA LEU A 321 -13.09 16.20 4.81
C LEU A 321 -14.01 17.36 5.16
N ASP A 322 -14.38 18.19 4.17
CA ASP A 322 -15.31 19.29 4.38
C ASP A 322 -16.71 18.79 4.74
N PHE A 323 -17.16 17.73 4.08
CA PHE A 323 -18.37 17.00 4.47
C PHE A 323 -18.28 16.49 5.91
N TYR A 324 -17.18 15.82 6.28
CA TYR A 324 -16.96 15.32 7.64
C TYR A 324 -17.04 16.45 8.69
N ARG A 325 -16.34 17.58 8.45
CA ARG A 325 -16.35 18.73 9.35
C ARG A 325 -17.74 19.34 9.53
N ALA A 326 -18.47 19.54 8.43
CA ALA A 326 -19.80 20.13 8.44
C ALA A 326 -20.78 19.25 9.24
N GLU A 327 -20.78 17.94 8.96
CA GLU A 327 -21.66 16.98 9.63
C GLU A 327 -21.32 16.82 11.11
N MET A 328 -20.03 16.74 11.48
CA MET A 328 -19.62 16.68 12.88
C MET A 328 -20.02 17.95 13.64
N THR A 329 -19.85 19.12 13.02
CA THR A 329 -20.24 20.41 13.63
C THR A 329 -21.75 20.49 13.86
N GLN A 330 -22.55 19.95 12.93
CA GLN A 330 -24.00 19.96 13.04
C GLN A 330 -24.53 18.94 14.06
N LYS A 331 -23.93 17.74 14.12
CA LYS A 331 -24.45 16.61 14.90
C LYS A 331 -23.93 16.54 16.33
N VAL A 332 -22.77 17.13 16.62
CA VAL A 332 -22.14 17.05 17.95
C VAL A 332 -22.43 18.30 18.77
N GLN A 333 -22.97 18.10 19.97
CA GLN A 333 -23.07 19.14 21.00
C GLN A 333 -22.16 18.79 22.17
N PHE A 334 -21.35 19.77 22.61
CA PHE A 334 -20.40 19.58 23.69
C PHE A 334 -20.92 20.16 25.02
N PRO A 335 -20.65 19.49 26.16
CA PRO A 335 -20.03 18.16 26.26
C PRO A 335 -21.00 17.03 25.89
N THR A 336 -20.50 15.93 25.33
CA THR A 336 -21.31 14.72 25.14
C THR A 336 -21.40 13.95 26.45
N GLU A 337 -22.54 13.28 26.69
CA GLU A 337 -22.77 12.51 27.92
C GLU A 337 -21.74 11.39 28.12
N THR A 338 -21.38 10.69 27.04
CA THR A 338 -20.35 9.65 27.04
C THR A 338 -19.39 9.83 25.85
N GLN A 339 -18.23 9.19 25.89
CA GLN A 339 -17.23 9.29 24.82
C GLN A 339 -17.60 8.35 23.64
N GLU A 340 -18.39 7.31 23.89
CA GLU A 340 -19.03 6.48 22.86
C GLU A 340 -20.10 7.27 22.09
N ALA A 341 -20.84 8.18 22.73
CA ALA A 341 -21.80 9.02 22.03
C ALA A 341 -21.12 9.91 20.98
N LEU A 342 -19.94 10.46 21.30
CA LEU A 342 -19.11 11.19 20.34
C LEU A 342 -18.52 10.26 19.26
N SER A 343 -18.02 9.09 19.67
CA SER A 343 -17.40 8.09 18.78
C SER A 343 -18.40 7.51 17.77
N SER A 344 -19.66 7.29 18.18
CA SER A 344 -20.73 6.78 17.32
C SER A 344 -21.07 7.77 16.21
N VAL A 345 -21.21 9.07 16.54
CA VAL A 345 -21.42 10.13 15.54
C VAL A 345 -20.20 10.22 14.61
N HIS A 346 -18.99 10.21 15.16
CA HIS A 346 -17.75 10.19 14.38
C HIS A 346 -17.73 9.04 13.36
N SER A 347 -17.96 7.81 13.81
CA SER A 347 -17.87 6.64 12.96
C SER A 347 -18.89 6.68 11.82
N ALA A 348 -20.14 7.07 12.11
CA ALA A 348 -21.19 7.22 11.10
C ALA A 348 -20.83 8.29 10.05
N VAL A 349 -20.31 9.45 10.49
CA VAL A 349 -19.93 10.55 9.60
C VAL A 349 -18.66 10.22 8.82
N ALA A 350 -17.66 9.60 9.44
CA ALA A 350 -16.42 9.15 8.80
C ALA A 350 -16.72 8.13 7.69
N GLN A 351 -17.67 7.23 7.92
CA GLN A 351 -18.12 6.30 6.90
C GLN A 351 -18.78 7.01 5.71
N GLN A 352 -19.64 8.00 5.98
CA GLN A 352 -20.28 8.79 4.92
C GLN A 352 -19.24 9.58 4.12
N ALA A 353 -18.24 10.17 4.79
CA ALA A 353 -17.12 10.85 4.16
C ALA A 353 -16.30 9.90 3.26
N ALA A 354 -15.99 8.69 3.76
CA ALA A 354 -15.32 7.66 2.97
C ALA A 354 -16.16 7.22 1.74
N SER A 355 -17.47 7.08 1.89
CA SER A 355 -18.37 6.80 0.76
C SER A 355 -18.35 7.92 -0.28
N THR A 356 -18.37 9.18 0.15
CA THR A 356 -18.26 10.35 -0.72
C THR A 356 -16.95 10.35 -1.49
N PHE A 357 -15.82 10.12 -0.80
CA PHE A 357 -14.51 9.98 -1.43
C PHE A 357 -14.51 8.88 -2.48
N MET A 358 -14.94 7.66 -2.15
CA MET A 358 -14.94 6.52 -3.08
C MET A 358 -15.85 6.72 -4.30
N LYS A 359 -16.91 7.50 -4.16
CA LYS A 359 -17.76 7.86 -5.30
C LYS A 359 -17.02 8.78 -6.28
N ALA A 360 -16.16 9.66 -5.78
CA ALA A 360 -15.43 10.64 -6.56
C ALA A 360 -14.03 10.19 -7.01
N SER A 361 -13.32 9.37 -6.25
CA SER A 361 -11.93 8.97 -6.50
C SER A 361 -11.80 7.84 -7.53
N PHE A 362 -10.64 7.73 -8.18
CA PHE A 362 -10.22 6.59 -9.01
C PHE A 362 -8.72 6.47 -9.13
N ASN A 363 -8.27 5.25 -9.48
CA ASN A 363 -6.88 4.96 -9.81
C ASN A 363 -5.91 5.54 -8.75
N ASP A 364 -6.30 5.42 -7.48
CA ASP A 364 -5.49 5.84 -6.34
C ASP A 364 -4.38 4.81 -6.11
N GLN A 365 -3.32 4.93 -6.91
CA GLN A 365 -2.15 4.05 -6.81
C GLN A 365 -1.60 4.10 -5.38
N ASP A 366 -1.32 2.92 -4.83
CA ASP A 366 -0.82 2.72 -3.47
C ASP A 366 -1.72 3.30 -2.35
N GLU A 367 -3.01 3.56 -2.65
CA GLU A 367 -4.01 4.06 -1.69
C GLU A 367 -3.59 5.37 -0.99
N LYS A 368 -2.74 6.18 -1.64
CA LYS A 368 -2.14 7.38 -1.05
C LYS A 368 -3.19 8.41 -0.63
N HIS A 369 -4.19 8.68 -1.46
CA HIS A 369 -5.21 9.69 -1.16
C HIS A 369 -6.22 9.19 -0.14
N LEU A 370 -6.51 7.88 -0.16
CA LEU A 370 -7.29 7.25 0.90
C LEU A 370 -6.59 7.38 2.27
N LEU A 371 -5.27 7.16 2.32
CA LEU A 371 -4.49 7.37 3.55
C LEU A 371 -4.52 8.83 4.01
N GLN A 372 -4.41 9.79 3.09
CA GLN A 372 -4.55 11.22 3.41
C GLN A 372 -5.93 11.57 3.99
N LEU A 373 -7.01 10.98 3.46
CA LEU A 373 -8.35 11.16 4.02
C LEU A 373 -8.42 10.61 5.45
N LYS A 374 -7.87 9.40 5.68
CA LYS A 374 -7.83 8.77 7.00
C LYS A 374 -7.09 9.64 8.01
N GLU A 375 -5.87 10.07 7.70
CA GLU A 375 -5.06 10.93 8.58
C GLU A 375 -5.77 12.26 8.86
N GLY A 376 -6.43 12.84 7.85
CA GLY A 376 -7.23 14.06 8.00
C GLY A 376 -8.40 13.87 8.96
N ILE A 377 -9.18 12.80 8.82
CA ILE A 377 -10.30 12.47 9.70
C ILE A 377 -9.82 12.20 11.14
N GLU A 378 -8.75 11.43 11.31
CA GLU A 378 -8.19 11.09 12.63
C GLU A 378 -7.69 12.33 13.38
N LYS A 379 -7.06 13.27 12.66
CA LYS A 379 -6.63 14.55 13.20
C LYS A 379 -7.81 15.40 13.68
N GLU A 380 -8.83 15.58 12.84
CA GLU A 380 -10.04 16.35 13.20
C GLU A 380 -10.76 15.71 14.39
N TYR A 381 -10.89 14.39 14.41
CA TYR A 381 -11.50 13.67 15.52
C TYR A 381 -10.71 13.84 16.83
N GLY A 382 -9.38 13.79 16.78
CA GLY A 382 -8.52 14.03 17.93
C GLY A 382 -8.76 15.39 18.59
N GLU A 383 -8.97 16.45 17.79
CA GLU A 383 -9.27 17.79 18.31
C GLU A 383 -10.68 17.88 18.92
N LEU A 384 -11.67 17.17 18.36
CA LEU A 384 -13.02 17.09 18.92
C LEU A 384 -13.03 16.39 20.29
N CYS A 385 -12.26 15.31 20.46
CA CYS A 385 -12.13 14.63 21.76
C CYS A 385 -11.52 15.55 22.83
N LYS A 386 -10.43 16.25 22.50
CA LYS A 386 -9.79 17.23 23.41
C LYS A 386 -10.77 18.32 23.83
N ARG A 387 -11.57 18.82 22.88
CA ARG A 387 -12.63 19.81 23.15
C ARG A 387 -13.71 19.24 24.07
N ASN A 388 -14.13 17.99 23.87
CA ASN A 388 -15.13 17.33 24.69
C ASN A 388 -14.71 17.24 26.17
N VAL A 389 -13.49 16.75 26.42
CA VAL A 389 -12.89 16.67 27.75
C VAL A 389 -12.87 18.04 28.43
N LYS A 390 -12.39 19.07 27.71
CA LYS A 390 -12.26 20.43 28.24
C LYS A 390 -13.60 21.02 28.64
N GLU A 391 -14.62 20.93 27.76
CA GLU A 391 -15.95 21.46 28.07
C GLU A 391 -16.65 20.66 29.17
N SER A 392 -16.50 19.33 29.19
CA SER A 392 -17.05 18.48 30.24
C SER A 392 -16.48 18.84 31.61
N ARG A 393 -15.15 18.93 31.73
CA ARG A 393 -14.48 19.33 32.99
C ARG A 393 -14.96 20.71 33.45
N LYS A 394 -15.11 21.67 32.54
CA LYS A 394 -15.62 23.02 32.84
C LYS A 394 -17.05 23.00 33.37
N VAL A 395 -17.94 22.22 32.75
CA VAL A 395 -19.34 22.08 33.22
C VAL A 395 -19.38 21.39 34.57
N CYS A 396 -18.64 20.29 34.75
CA CYS A 396 -18.57 19.54 36.02
C CYS A 396 -18.17 20.44 37.20
N TRP A 397 -17.10 21.22 37.05
CA TRP A 397 -16.67 22.15 38.10
C TRP A 397 -17.68 23.26 38.38
N SER A 398 -18.42 23.71 37.37
CA SER A 398 -19.53 24.65 37.58
C SER A 398 -20.66 24.03 38.40
N VAL A 399 -20.94 22.74 38.20
CA VAL A 399 -21.95 22.01 38.99
C VAL A 399 -21.47 21.79 40.42
N ILE A 400 -20.23 21.33 40.63
CA ILE A 400 -19.65 21.14 41.97
C ILE A 400 -19.77 22.40 42.81
N ARG A 401 -19.37 23.55 42.25
CA ARG A 401 -19.46 24.85 42.95
C ARG A 401 -20.89 25.20 43.37
N ARG A 402 -21.89 24.76 42.62
CA ARG A 402 -23.31 25.00 42.94
C ARG A 402 -23.80 24.03 44.01
N VAL A 403 -23.65 22.72 43.79
CA VAL A 403 -24.27 21.69 44.64
C VAL A 403 -23.58 21.54 45.99
N PHE A 404 -22.27 21.84 46.09
CA PHE A 404 -21.52 21.80 47.35
C PHE A 404 -21.35 23.17 48.03
N ALA A 405 -21.99 24.23 47.54
CA ALA A 405 -21.84 25.59 48.09
C ALA A 405 -22.11 25.67 49.61
N SER A 406 -23.17 25.02 50.08
CA SER A 406 -23.53 24.99 51.51
C SER A 406 -22.52 24.23 52.35
N LEU A 407 -21.95 23.14 51.81
CA LEU A 407 -20.91 22.36 52.47
C LEU A 407 -19.63 23.16 52.62
N GLU A 408 -19.18 23.84 51.56
CA GLU A 408 -17.98 24.69 51.57
C GLU A 408 -18.10 25.84 52.57
N HIS A 409 -19.28 26.47 52.64
CA HIS A 409 -19.56 27.49 53.64
C HIS A 409 -19.49 26.93 55.07
N GLY A 410 -20.07 25.75 55.30
CA GLY A 410 -20.03 25.06 56.58
C GLY A 410 -18.63 24.59 57.02
N LEU A 411 -17.77 24.22 56.07
CA LEU A 411 -16.36 23.92 56.34
C LEU A 411 -15.59 25.19 56.72
N SER A 412 -15.80 26.27 55.96
CA SER A 412 -15.10 27.54 56.15
C SER A 412 -15.44 28.21 57.49
N ASN A 413 -16.67 28.07 57.98
CA ASN A 413 -17.11 28.63 59.25
C ASN A 413 -16.90 27.69 60.46
N GLY A 414 -16.30 26.51 60.25
CA GLY A 414 -16.01 25.55 61.31
C GLY A 414 -17.24 24.83 61.87
N SER A 415 -18.39 24.83 61.17
CA SER A 415 -19.62 24.21 61.70
C SER A 415 -19.45 22.72 62.03
N TYR A 416 -18.59 21.99 61.32
CA TYR A 416 -18.41 20.54 61.49
C TYR A 416 -17.40 20.13 62.59
N THR A 417 -16.72 21.06 63.28
CA THR A 417 -15.71 20.73 64.31
C THR A 417 -16.29 20.54 65.73
N ARG A 418 -17.58 20.22 65.81
CA ARG A 418 -18.33 19.95 67.05
C ARG A 418 -18.49 18.44 67.29
N PRO A 419 -18.79 17.99 68.52
CA PRO A 419 -19.16 16.59 68.78
C PRO A 419 -20.31 16.13 67.85
N GLY A 420 -20.11 15.04 67.11
CA GLY A 420 -21.03 14.51 66.11
C GLY A 420 -20.95 15.18 64.73
N GLY A 421 -20.10 16.18 64.55
CA GLY A 421 -19.97 16.97 63.33
C GLY A 421 -19.40 16.19 62.14
N TYR A 422 -18.70 15.07 62.36
CA TYR A 422 -18.25 14.20 61.28
C TYR A 422 -19.41 13.52 60.53
N ASN A 423 -20.44 13.07 61.25
CA ASN A 423 -21.63 12.47 60.64
C ASN A 423 -22.42 13.49 59.82
N ASP A 424 -22.51 14.73 60.31
CA ASP A 424 -23.16 15.84 59.59
C ASP A 424 -22.39 16.20 58.30
N LEU A 425 -21.06 16.19 58.36
CA LEU A 425 -20.21 16.39 57.18
C LEU A 425 -20.43 15.28 56.15
N ARG A 426 -20.48 14.02 56.60
CA ARG A 426 -20.70 12.87 55.71
C ARG A 426 -22.05 12.95 55.03
N SER A 427 -23.11 13.24 55.79
CA SER A 427 -24.45 13.43 55.24
C SER A 427 -24.49 14.56 54.20
N ALA A 428 -23.77 15.65 54.44
CA ALA A 428 -23.67 16.76 53.49
C ALA A 428 -22.86 16.40 52.22
N LEU A 429 -21.78 15.62 52.34
CA LEU A 429 -21.01 15.10 51.21
C LEU A 429 -21.86 14.14 50.35
N ASP A 430 -22.55 13.20 51.00
CA ASP A 430 -23.40 12.22 50.32
C ASP A 430 -24.58 12.92 49.63
N HIS A 431 -25.21 13.90 50.28
CA HIS A 431 -26.29 14.68 49.69
C HIS A 431 -25.80 15.50 48.49
N GLY A 432 -24.66 16.18 48.60
CA GLY A 432 -24.05 16.93 47.50
C GLY A 432 -23.67 16.02 46.32
N ALA A 433 -23.12 14.83 46.58
CA ALA A 433 -22.79 13.85 45.54
C ALA A 433 -24.05 13.29 44.86
N GLN A 434 -25.14 13.08 45.60
CA GLN A 434 -26.44 12.70 45.02
C GLN A 434 -27.00 13.79 44.11
N LEU A 435 -27.01 15.05 44.57
CA LEU A 435 -27.46 16.19 43.77
C LEU A 435 -26.59 16.37 42.51
N TYR A 436 -25.27 16.22 42.65
CA TYR A 436 -24.34 16.26 41.52
C TYR A 436 -24.69 15.19 40.48
N ARG A 437 -24.88 13.93 40.90
CA ARG A 437 -25.19 12.80 40.01
C ARG A 437 -26.56 12.92 39.34
N LEU A 438 -27.53 13.58 39.97
CA LEU A 438 -28.86 13.82 39.41
C LEU A 438 -28.86 14.79 38.22
N GLU A 439 -27.91 15.73 38.15
CA GLU A 439 -27.85 16.69 37.06
C GLU A 439 -27.37 16.05 35.74
N LYS A 440 -27.95 16.44 34.61
CA LYS A 440 -27.55 15.95 33.27
C LYS A 440 -26.64 16.96 32.55
N GLY A 441 -26.00 16.54 31.47
CA GLY A 441 -25.20 17.42 30.60
C GLY A 441 -23.80 17.74 31.12
N LYS A 442 -23.29 16.95 32.07
CA LYS A 442 -21.94 17.13 32.65
C LYS A 442 -20.85 16.52 31.76
N GLY A 443 -21.22 15.46 31.03
CA GLY A 443 -20.36 14.74 30.11
C GLY A 443 -19.31 13.84 30.75
N ILE A 444 -18.36 13.42 29.94
CA ILE A 444 -17.40 12.33 30.20
C ILE A 444 -16.55 12.47 31.46
N MET A 445 -16.29 13.69 31.93
CA MET A 445 -15.46 13.96 33.13
C MET A 445 -16.27 13.96 34.43
N SER A 446 -17.55 13.56 34.39
CA SER A 446 -18.49 13.67 35.53
C SER A 446 -17.97 13.01 36.81
N GLU A 447 -17.63 11.72 36.77
CA GLU A 447 -17.18 11.02 37.98
C GLU A 447 -15.73 11.36 38.33
N GLU A 448 -14.83 11.56 37.37
CA GLU A 448 -13.44 11.95 37.64
C GLU A 448 -13.36 13.27 38.43
N VAL A 449 -14.10 14.30 38.00
CA VAL A 449 -14.13 15.60 38.68
C VAL A 449 -14.83 15.51 40.06
N LEU A 450 -15.83 14.64 40.21
CA LEU A 450 -16.45 14.38 41.51
C LEU A 450 -15.47 13.70 42.47
N THR A 451 -14.73 12.70 41.99
CA THR A 451 -13.71 12.00 42.78
C THR A 451 -12.59 12.94 43.20
N GLU A 452 -12.04 13.73 42.27
CA GLU A 452 -11.03 14.77 42.58
C GLU A 452 -11.50 15.68 43.74
N TYR A 453 -12.76 16.11 43.70
CA TYR A 453 -13.35 16.95 44.74
C TYR A 453 -13.55 16.20 46.07
N LEU A 454 -14.11 14.99 46.03
CA LEU A 454 -14.38 14.20 47.24
C LEU A 454 -13.08 13.76 47.93
N GLU A 455 -12.04 13.42 47.17
CA GLU A 455 -10.71 13.11 47.71
C GLU A 455 -10.12 14.32 48.45
N GLU A 456 -10.20 15.52 47.84
CA GLU A 456 -9.79 16.77 48.49
C GLU A 456 -10.54 16.97 49.82
N LYS A 457 -11.85 16.72 49.85
CA LYS A 457 -12.66 16.90 51.08
C LYS A 457 -12.50 15.78 52.08
N ASN A 458 -12.18 14.56 51.66
CA ASN A 458 -11.87 13.44 52.55
C ASN A 458 -10.60 13.70 53.36
N ILE A 459 -9.61 14.42 52.82
CA ILE A 459 -8.43 14.86 53.58
C ILE A 459 -8.86 15.76 54.76
N VAL A 460 -9.76 16.71 54.50
CA VAL A 460 -10.32 17.59 55.55
C VAL A 460 -11.18 16.79 56.53
N GLY A 461 -11.98 15.85 56.02
CA GLY A 461 -12.84 14.96 56.80
C GLY A 461 -12.08 14.06 57.77
N LYS A 462 -10.88 13.58 57.40
CA LYS A 462 -10.01 12.80 58.30
C LYS A 462 -9.61 13.58 59.56
N GLY A 463 -9.31 14.87 59.41
CA GLY A 463 -9.04 15.75 60.54
C GLY A 463 -10.25 15.92 61.47
N ILE A 464 -11.44 16.07 60.89
CA ILE A 464 -12.70 16.23 61.64
C ILE A 464 -13.09 14.92 62.34
N CYS A 465 -12.94 13.76 61.67
CA CYS A 465 -13.17 12.44 62.26
C CYS A 465 -12.24 12.15 63.44
N ALA A 466 -10.95 12.50 63.31
CA ALA A 466 -9.98 12.35 64.38
C ALA A 466 -10.36 13.17 65.62
N ALA A 467 -10.81 14.42 65.41
CA ALA A 467 -11.21 15.35 66.47
C ALA A 467 -12.57 15.05 67.10
N ASP A 468 -13.45 14.28 66.44
CA ASP A 468 -14.78 13.96 66.96
C ASP A 468 -14.70 12.93 68.10
N GLN A 469 -15.08 13.35 69.30
CA GLN A 469 -15.03 12.54 70.53
C GLN A 469 -16.24 11.61 70.70
N THR A 470 -17.26 11.75 69.85
CA THR A 470 -18.48 10.92 69.90
C THR A 470 -18.32 9.57 69.21
N LEU A 471 -17.26 9.40 68.41
CA LEU A 471 -16.97 8.17 67.68
C LEU A 471 -15.90 7.35 68.42
N SER A 472 -16.21 6.07 68.68
CA SER A 472 -15.21 5.11 69.16
C SER A 472 -14.17 4.78 68.09
N GLU A 473 -13.00 4.33 68.50
CA GLU A 473 -11.91 3.97 67.58
C GLU A 473 -12.28 2.82 66.62
N ALA A 474 -13.16 1.91 67.06
CA ALA A 474 -13.74 0.87 66.22
C ALA A 474 -14.73 1.43 65.19
N GLN A 475 -15.56 2.41 65.56
CA GLN A 475 -16.46 3.10 64.62
C GLN A 475 -15.69 3.92 63.59
N LYS A 476 -14.59 4.59 63.99
CA LYS A 476 -13.71 5.31 63.06
C LYS A 476 -13.07 4.38 62.01
N LYS A 477 -12.71 3.15 62.39
CA LYS A 477 -12.18 2.12 61.47
C LYS A 477 -13.25 1.52 60.56
N MET A 478 -14.44 1.16 61.09
CA MET A 478 -15.53 0.59 60.28
C MET A 478 -16.02 1.56 59.21
N GLU A 479 -16.05 2.86 59.51
CA GLU A 479 -16.50 3.85 58.53
C GLU A 479 -15.54 3.97 57.34
N ASP A 480 -14.22 3.86 57.56
CA ASP A 480 -13.23 3.82 56.48
C ASP A 480 -13.45 2.62 55.54
N TYR A 481 -13.81 1.45 56.08
CA TYR A 481 -14.17 0.28 55.27
C TYR A 481 -15.50 0.45 54.52
N ARG A 482 -16.50 1.06 55.16
CA ARG A 482 -17.84 1.25 54.57
C ARG A 482 -17.81 2.19 53.36
N VAL A 483 -17.03 3.27 53.45
CA VAL A 483 -16.85 4.23 52.35
C VAL A 483 -16.23 3.55 51.12
N ARG A 484 -15.20 2.72 51.32
CA ARG A 484 -14.54 1.98 50.22
C ARG A 484 -15.47 0.98 49.53
N LEU A 485 -16.35 0.32 50.29
CA LEU A 485 -17.29 -0.67 49.75
C LEU A 485 -18.41 -0.02 48.93
N GLU A 486 -18.99 1.09 49.42
CA GLU A 486 -20.05 1.83 48.72
C GLU A 486 -19.53 2.47 47.42
N GLU A 487 -18.28 2.95 47.41
CA GLU A 487 -17.60 3.47 46.19
C GLU A 487 -17.45 2.37 45.13
N ALA A 488 -17.02 1.17 45.51
CA ALA A 488 -16.84 0.03 44.59
C ALA A 488 -18.17 -0.46 43.99
N GLU A 489 -19.23 -0.58 44.78
CA GLU A 489 -20.54 -1.04 44.28
C GLU A 489 -21.19 -0.04 43.32
N GLN A 490 -21.03 1.25 43.57
CA GLN A 490 -21.61 2.28 42.72
C GLN A 490 -20.88 2.38 41.38
N GLN A 491 -19.55 2.21 41.37
CA GLN A 491 -18.75 2.11 40.14
C GLN A 491 -19.18 0.90 39.29
N ARG A 492 -19.41 -0.26 39.91
CA ARG A 492 -19.85 -1.47 39.17
C ARG A 492 -21.18 -1.27 38.43
N ARG A 493 -22.19 -0.68 39.07
CA ARG A 493 -23.53 -0.48 38.47
C ARG A 493 -23.54 0.54 37.33
N LEU A 494 -22.65 1.53 37.37
CA LEU A 494 -22.50 2.51 36.28
C LEU A 494 -21.81 1.86 35.07
N LEU A 495 -20.79 1.04 35.32
CA LEU A 495 -20.08 0.28 34.28
C LEU A 495 -21.05 -0.66 33.51
N GLU A 496 -21.87 -1.43 34.22
CA GLU A 496 -22.82 -2.38 33.62
C GLU A 496 -23.86 -1.72 32.69
N LYS A 497 -24.39 -0.54 33.08
CA LYS A 497 -25.36 0.19 32.24
C LYS A 497 -24.71 0.82 31.00
N GLY A 498 -23.46 1.27 31.12
CA GLY A 498 -22.67 1.79 29.99
C GLY A 498 -22.46 0.73 28.91
N ILE A 499 -22.00 -0.47 29.32
CA ILE A 499 -21.74 -1.60 28.43
C ILE A 499 -23.01 -1.99 27.63
N ALA A 500 -24.18 -2.05 28.28
CA ALA A 500 -25.42 -2.45 27.63
C ALA A 500 -25.89 -1.47 26.54
N MET A 501 -25.79 -0.16 26.79
CA MET A 501 -26.13 0.87 25.80
C MET A 501 -25.14 0.89 24.62
N GLN A 502 -23.86 0.68 24.91
CA GLN A 502 -22.79 0.61 23.92
C GLN A 502 -22.99 -0.57 22.96
N GLN A 503 -23.35 -1.74 23.47
CA GLN A 503 -23.64 -2.92 22.64
C GLN A 503 -24.79 -2.70 21.64
N GLN A 504 -25.81 -1.93 22.01
CA GLN A 504 -26.91 -1.62 21.09
C GLN A 504 -26.48 -0.64 19.98
N ALA A 505 -25.73 0.41 20.33
CA ALA A 505 -25.23 1.39 19.37
C ALA A 505 -24.26 0.75 18.34
N MET A 506 -23.43 -0.21 18.77
CA MET A 506 -22.56 -0.96 17.87
C MET A 506 -23.35 -1.77 16.83
N ARG A 507 -24.45 -2.41 17.23
CA ARG A 507 -25.31 -3.18 16.32
C ARG A 507 -25.96 -2.29 15.25
N ASP A 508 -26.46 -1.13 15.62
CA ASP A 508 -27.14 -0.23 14.68
C ASP A 508 -26.16 0.41 13.68
N LEU A 509 -24.95 0.73 14.12
CA LEU A 509 -23.86 1.22 13.27
C LEU A 509 -23.39 0.16 12.27
N GLU A 510 -23.27 -1.10 12.71
CA GLU A 510 -22.87 -2.22 11.84
C GLU A 510 -23.88 -2.46 10.70
N GLN A 511 -25.18 -2.32 10.97
CA GLN A 511 -26.22 -2.44 9.95
C GLN A 511 -26.15 -1.32 8.90
N SER A 512 -26.01 -0.05 9.32
CA SER A 512 -25.80 1.09 8.41
C SER A 512 -24.52 0.92 7.58
N LYS A 513 -23.49 0.30 8.18
CA LYS A 513 -22.21 0.07 7.53
C LYS A 513 -22.31 -0.91 6.38
N GLN A 514 -23.01 -2.02 6.58
CA GLN A 514 -23.19 -3.04 5.57
C GLN A 514 -23.89 -2.51 4.31
N GLU A 515 -24.90 -1.63 4.46
CA GLU A 515 -25.61 -1.07 3.31
C GLU A 515 -24.73 -0.13 2.46
N SER A 516 -23.87 0.67 3.09
CA SER A 516 -22.92 1.54 2.39
C SER A 516 -21.87 0.74 1.60
N ILE A 517 -21.43 -0.40 2.15
CA ILE A 517 -20.51 -1.34 1.47
C ILE A 517 -21.20 -1.96 0.25
N ARG A 518 -22.45 -2.44 0.40
CA ARG A 518 -23.22 -3.01 -0.72
C ARG A 518 -23.44 -2.04 -1.88
N GLN A 519 -23.58 -0.74 -1.61
CA GLN A 519 -23.66 0.27 -2.68
C GLN A 519 -22.34 0.43 -3.43
N LEU A 520 -21.22 0.35 -2.73
CA LEU A 520 -19.88 0.45 -3.32
C LEU A 520 -19.56 -0.77 -4.20
N GLU A 521 -19.88 -1.97 -3.72
CA GLU A 521 -19.72 -3.23 -4.47
C GLU A 521 -20.49 -3.19 -5.79
N ARG A 522 -21.75 -2.72 -5.76
CA ARG A 522 -22.57 -2.55 -6.97
C ARG A 522 -21.91 -1.63 -8.02
N LYS A 523 -21.26 -0.54 -7.58
CA LYS A 523 -20.61 0.41 -8.49
C LYS A 523 -19.35 -0.19 -9.12
N LEU A 524 -18.48 -0.81 -8.32
CA LEU A 524 -17.26 -1.47 -8.81
C LEU A 524 -17.58 -2.58 -9.81
N GLU A 525 -18.65 -3.33 -9.55
CA GLU A 525 -19.12 -4.38 -10.45
C GLU A 525 -19.61 -3.81 -11.80
N GLN A 526 -20.28 -2.65 -11.80
CA GLN A 526 -20.67 -1.97 -13.04
C GLN A 526 -19.46 -1.48 -13.86
N GLU A 527 -18.44 -0.90 -13.21
CA GLU A 527 -17.20 -0.49 -13.88
C GLU A 527 -16.47 -1.69 -14.49
N ARG A 528 -16.42 -2.82 -13.75
CA ARG A 528 -15.87 -4.09 -14.22
C ARG A 528 -16.61 -4.63 -15.45
N GLN A 529 -17.95 -4.61 -15.43
CA GLN A 529 -18.76 -5.06 -16.56
C GLN A 529 -18.45 -4.26 -17.82
N ARG A 530 -18.35 -2.93 -17.71
CA ARG A 530 -17.96 -2.07 -18.85
C ARG A 530 -16.56 -2.38 -19.38
N ALA A 531 -15.58 -2.54 -18.49
CA ALA A 531 -14.23 -2.91 -18.90
C ALA A 531 -14.19 -4.26 -19.65
N GLN A 532 -15.04 -5.21 -19.23
CA GLN A 532 -15.18 -6.49 -19.93
C GLN A 532 -15.89 -6.36 -21.28
N GLU A 533 -16.92 -5.52 -21.37
CA GLU A 533 -17.60 -5.21 -22.64
C GLU A 533 -16.65 -4.57 -23.65
N GLU A 534 -15.84 -3.60 -23.24
CA GLU A 534 -14.79 -2.98 -24.08
C GLU A 534 -13.78 -4.01 -24.59
N LEU A 535 -13.26 -4.85 -23.69
CA LEU A 535 -12.33 -5.91 -24.04
C LEU A 535 -12.97 -6.93 -25.00
N GLN A 536 -14.25 -7.24 -24.80
CA GLN A 536 -15.01 -8.15 -25.65
C GLN A 536 -15.23 -7.56 -27.05
N GLN A 537 -15.48 -6.26 -27.17
CA GLN A 537 -15.60 -5.57 -28.46
C GLN A 537 -14.28 -5.65 -29.24
N VAL A 538 -13.15 -5.33 -28.62
CA VAL A 538 -11.82 -5.43 -29.24
C VAL A 538 -11.53 -6.87 -29.68
N LEU A 539 -11.83 -7.85 -28.83
CA LEU A 539 -11.66 -9.26 -29.16
C LEU A 539 -12.51 -9.67 -30.37
N SER A 540 -13.76 -9.22 -30.43
CA SER A 540 -14.67 -9.53 -31.55
C SER A 540 -14.20 -8.91 -32.87
N ALA A 541 -13.68 -7.68 -32.83
CA ALA A 541 -13.14 -7.00 -34.00
C ALA A 541 -11.90 -7.71 -34.55
N LYS A 542 -10.95 -8.09 -33.67
CA LYS A 542 -9.76 -8.85 -34.07
C LYS A 542 -10.10 -10.25 -34.61
N LEU A 543 -11.09 -10.94 -34.04
CA LEU A 543 -11.55 -12.23 -34.56
C LEU A 543 -12.15 -12.11 -35.95
N LYS A 544 -12.98 -11.08 -36.20
CA LYS A 544 -13.55 -10.81 -37.52
C LYS A 544 -12.44 -10.52 -38.54
N GLU A 545 -11.49 -9.67 -38.18
CA GLU A 545 -10.36 -9.32 -39.05
C GLU A 545 -9.46 -10.53 -39.35
N GLN A 546 -9.24 -11.41 -38.38
CA GLN A 546 -8.51 -12.66 -38.60
C GLN A 546 -9.18 -13.54 -39.67
N GLN A 547 -10.50 -13.68 -39.61
CA GLN A 547 -11.26 -14.45 -40.60
C GLN A 547 -11.17 -13.83 -42.00
N GLU A 548 -11.26 -12.50 -42.10
CA GLU A 548 -11.10 -11.77 -43.36
C GLU A 548 -9.70 -11.95 -43.95
N LEU A 549 -8.65 -11.81 -43.14
CA LEU A 549 -7.25 -11.99 -43.58
C LEU A 549 -6.98 -13.41 -44.09
N LEU A 550 -7.56 -14.44 -43.45
CA LEU A 550 -7.47 -15.82 -43.92
C LEU A 550 -8.19 -16.00 -45.26
N GLY A 551 -9.38 -15.41 -45.41
CA GLY A 551 -10.14 -15.44 -46.67
C GLY A 551 -9.42 -14.73 -47.82
N ASP A 552 -8.68 -13.66 -47.53
CA ASP A 552 -7.95 -12.85 -48.50
C ASP A 552 -6.50 -13.37 -48.76
N GLY A 553 -6.08 -14.46 -48.11
CA GLY A 553 -4.77 -15.11 -48.34
C GLY A 553 -3.58 -14.52 -47.57
N PHE A 554 -3.82 -13.78 -46.49
CA PHE A 554 -2.78 -13.17 -45.63
C PHE A 554 -2.44 -14.02 -44.39
N GLU A 555 -2.02 -15.28 -44.59
CA GLU A 555 -1.82 -16.27 -43.53
C GLU A 555 -0.88 -15.81 -42.40
N GLN A 556 0.29 -15.26 -42.74
CA GLN A 556 1.27 -14.79 -41.75
C GLN A 556 0.72 -13.67 -40.85
N ARG A 557 -0.12 -12.78 -41.39
CA ARG A 557 -0.75 -11.69 -40.63
C ARG A 557 -1.86 -12.23 -39.74
N ALA A 558 -2.66 -13.17 -40.26
CA ALA A 558 -3.68 -13.85 -39.48
C ALA A 558 -3.09 -14.64 -38.29
N GLN A 559 -1.88 -15.19 -38.45
CA GLN A 559 -1.15 -15.86 -37.38
C GLN A 559 -0.72 -14.87 -36.28
N LYS A 560 -0.11 -13.74 -36.64
CA LYS A 560 0.26 -12.69 -35.67
C LYS A 560 -0.95 -12.19 -34.89
N LEU A 561 -2.09 -11.98 -35.57
CA LEU A 561 -3.33 -11.58 -34.93
C LEU A 561 -3.88 -12.66 -33.98
N SER A 562 -3.61 -13.94 -34.26
CA SER A 562 -3.98 -15.07 -33.38
C SER A 562 -3.25 -15.03 -32.03
N GLU A 563 -1.98 -14.63 -32.03
CA GLU A 563 -1.17 -14.46 -30.82
C GLU A 563 -1.75 -13.36 -29.93
N GLU A 564 -2.08 -12.20 -30.53
CA GLU A 564 -2.73 -11.09 -29.85
C GLU A 564 -4.10 -11.49 -29.27
N ILE A 565 -4.93 -12.20 -30.04
CA ILE A 565 -6.23 -12.74 -29.58
C ILE A 565 -6.04 -13.66 -28.37
N THR A 566 -4.98 -14.48 -28.38
CA THR A 566 -4.67 -15.40 -27.28
C THR A 566 -4.28 -14.64 -26.02
N GLN A 567 -3.45 -13.61 -26.15
CA GLN A 567 -3.09 -12.71 -25.05
C GLN A 567 -4.34 -12.03 -24.46
N LEU A 568 -5.20 -11.45 -25.29
CA LEU A 568 -6.44 -10.80 -24.88
C LEU A 568 -7.39 -11.75 -24.12
N ARG A 569 -7.51 -12.99 -24.57
CA ARG A 569 -8.30 -14.02 -23.88
C ARG A 569 -7.71 -14.37 -22.50
N SER A 570 -6.39 -14.38 -22.38
CA SER A 570 -5.72 -14.61 -21.10
C SER A 570 -5.95 -13.46 -20.12
N GLU A 571 -5.88 -12.20 -20.56
CA GLU A 571 -6.16 -11.02 -19.76
C GLU A 571 -7.61 -11.01 -19.25
N ARG A 572 -8.56 -11.37 -20.12
CA ARG A 572 -9.98 -11.51 -19.73
C ARG A 572 -10.16 -12.53 -18.60
N LYS A 573 -9.43 -13.65 -18.64
CA LYS A 573 -9.47 -14.69 -17.60
C LYS A 573 -8.74 -14.28 -16.31
N LYS A 574 -7.68 -13.47 -16.42
CA LYS A 574 -6.90 -12.95 -15.27
C LYS A 574 -7.59 -11.81 -14.52
N SER A 575 -8.66 -11.23 -15.08
CA SER A 575 -9.52 -10.26 -14.36
C SER A 575 -10.32 -10.92 -13.23
N ALA A 576 -9.62 -11.41 -12.20
CA ALA A 576 -10.16 -11.82 -10.91
C ALA A 576 -10.48 -10.56 -10.05
N PRO A 577 -11.30 -10.68 -8.99
CA PRO A 577 -12.03 -9.54 -8.42
C PRO A 577 -11.13 -8.41 -7.91
N PHE A 578 -11.61 -7.17 -8.01
CA PHE A 578 -11.06 -5.96 -7.33
C PHE A 578 -11.29 -6.03 -5.81
N GLU A 579 -11.07 -7.20 -5.22
CA GLU A 579 -11.37 -7.56 -3.84
C GLU A 579 -10.35 -6.98 -2.85
N ALA A 580 -9.13 -6.64 -3.29
CA ALA A 580 -8.07 -6.20 -2.37
C ALA A 580 -8.34 -4.80 -1.77
N VAL A 581 -8.72 -3.83 -2.61
CA VAL A 581 -8.97 -2.44 -2.16
C VAL A 581 -10.29 -2.35 -1.38
N GLY A 582 -11.33 -3.04 -1.84
CA GLY A 582 -12.61 -3.15 -1.14
C GLY A 582 -12.48 -3.82 0.23
N ARG A 583 -11.79 -4.97 0.34
CA ARG A 583 -11.61 -5.68 1.62
C ARG A 583 -10.74 -4.92 2.62
N ARG A 584 -9.68 -4.23 2.18
CA ARG A 584 -8.83 -3.42 3.06
C ARG A 584 -9.55 -2.19 3.60
N LEU A 585 -10.39 -1.55 2.79
CA LEU A 585 -11.28 -0.47 3.23
C LEU A 585 -12.38 -0.97 4.17
N ILE A 586 -12.96 -2.15 3.92
CA ILE A 586 -13.92 -2.80 4.81
C ILE A 586 -13.27 -3.13 6.16
N SER A 587 -12.02 -3.59 6.14
CA SER A 587 -11.18 -3.80 7.34
C SER A 587 -10.92 -2.48 8.07
N TRP A 588 -10.57 -1.40 7.35
CA TRP A 588 -10.35 -0.08 7.93
C TRP A 588 -11.63 0.52 8.54
N LEU A 589 -12.76 0.46 7.84
CA LEU A 589 -14.09 0.82 8.37
C LEU A 589 -14.53 -0.11 9.52
N GLY A 590 -13.91 -1.29 9.67
CA GLY A 590 -14.02 -2.16 10.86
C GLY A 590 -13.22 -1.67 12.04
N LYS A 591 -11.99 -1.20 11.80
CA LYS A 591 -11.06 -0.73 12.85
C LYS A 591 -11.45 0.61 13.46
N MET A 592 -12.15 1.50 12.73
CA MET A 592 -12.56 2.82 13.25
C MET A 592 -13.65 2.78 14.32
N ALA A 593 -14.33 1.65 14.54
CA ALA A 593 -15.39 1.53 15.54
C ALA A 593 -14.89 1.31 16.98
N PHE A 594 -13.60 1.03 17.19
CA PHE A 594 -13.08 0.58 18.51
C PHE A 594 -11.84 1.32 19.03
N ALA A 595 -11.31 2.31 18.30
CA ALA A 595 -10.06 2.97 18.66
C ALA A 595 -10.28 4.37 19.25
N LYS A 596 -10.54 4.47 20.56
CA LYS A 596 -10.02 5.49 21.52
C LYS A 596 -10.86 5.53 22.79
N GLU A 597 -10.52 4.70 23.78
CA GLU A 597 -11.06 4.84 25.14
C GLU A 597 -10.23 4.08 26.18
N THR A 598 -8.89 4.19 26.18
CA THR A 598 -8.04 3.65 27.28
C THR A 598 -6.78 4.46 27.53
N GLU A 599 -6.86 5.79 27.43
CA GLU A 599 -5.86 6.72 28.00
C GLU A 599 -6.58 7.77 28.83
N ASN A 600 -7.15 7.34 29.96
CA ASN A 600 -7.32 8.12 31.19
C ASN A 600 -8.19 7.31 32.15
N LEU A 601 -7.57 6.82 33.22
CA LEU A 601 -8.12 6.53 34.56
C LEU A 601 -7.19 5.50 35.19
N GLY A 602 -6.15 6.00 35.86
CA GLY A 602 -5.35 5.19 36.75
C GLY A 602 -6.14 4.91 38.03
N PHE A 603 -6.53 3.67 38.25
CA PHE A 603 -6.95 3.17 39.56
C PHE A 603 -6.32 1.80 39.80
N SER A 604 -5.36 1.80 40.72
CA SER A 604 -4.80 0.61 41.35
C SER A 604 -5.77 0.10 42.43
N VAL A 605 -6.22 -1.14 42.32
CA VAL A 605 -6.93 -1.85 43.38
C VAL A 605 -6.05 -3.02 43.82
N GLU A 606 -5.51 -2.92 45.03
CA GLU A 606 -4.92 -4.05 45.76
C GLU A 606 -6.08 -4.84 46.41
N GLU A 607 -6.21 -6.13 46.09
CA GLU A 607 -7.08 -7.04 46.84
C GLU A 607 -6.22 -8.05 47.61
N GLU A 608 -6.21 -7.88 48.94
CA GLU A 608 -5.92 -8.93 49.91
C GLU A 608 -7.18 -9.80 50.10
N GLY A 609 -7.01 -11.13 50.24
CA GLY A 609 -7.99 -11.93 50.97
C GLY A 609 -8.22 -13.37 50.48
N GLU A 610 -7.51 -14.29 51.15
CA GLU A 610 -7.82 -15.70 51.39
C GLU A 610 -9.28 -16.16 51.19
N TYR A 611 -9.49 -17.31 50.51
CA TYR A 611 -10.58 -18.22 50.87
C TYR A 611 -10.19 -19.70 50.67
N GLN A 612 -10.51 -20.47 51.70
CA GLN A 612 -10.17 -21.87 51.91
C GLN A 612 -10.90 -22.85 50.98
N SER A 613 -10.22 -23.98 50.80
CA SER A 613 -10.61 -25.21 50.12
C SER A 613 -11.89 -25.87 50.67
N VAL A 614 -12.66 -26.48 49.76
CA VAL A 614 -13.51 -27.64 50.08
C VAL A 614 -13.42 -28.66 48.94
N HIS A 615 -12.91 -29.85 49.28
CA HIS A 615 -12.88 -31.06 48.47
C HIS A 615 -14.26 -31.68 48.25
N LYS A 616 -14.37 -32.46 47.15
CA LYS A 616 -15.07 -33.77 46.95
C LYS A 616 -15.51 -33.86 45.49
N THR A 617 -15.48 -34.96 44.74
CA THR A 617 -15.14 -36.40 44.89
C THR A 617 -15.12 -36.95 43.45
N GLU A 618 -14.10 -37.71 43.06
CA GLU A 618 -14.18 -39.16 42.71
C GLU A 618 -15.46 -39.59 41.97
N ASP A 619 -15.33 -40.12 40.74
CA ASP A 619 -15.24 -41.58 40.48
C ASP A 619 -15.35 -41.89 38.97
N HIS A 620 -14.40 -42.67 38.42
CA HIS A 620 -14.63 -44.05 38.00
C HIS A 620 -13.47 -44.64 37.17
N MET A 621 -13.00 -45.78 37.68
CA MET A 621 -12.16 -46.82 37.08
C MET A 621 -12.71 -47.33 35.73
N GLU A 622 -11.83 -47.75 34.81
CA GLU A 622 -11.53 -49.18 34.62
C GLU A 622 -10.33 -49.48 33.72
N LYS A 623 -9.66 -50.57 34.09
CA LYS A 623 -8.43 -51.18 33.60
C LYS A 623 -8.63 -51.86 32.24
N VAL A 624 -7.55 -52.03 31.45
CA VAL A 624 -7.12 -53.35 30.94
C VAL A 624 -5.59 -53.37 30.82
N GLU A 625 -5.03 -54.51 31.21
CA GLU A 625 -3.63 -54.91 31.35
C GLU A 625 -2.91 -55.23 30.03
N GLY A 626 -1.57 -55.11 30.06
CA GLY A 626 -0.65 -56.18 29.62
C GLY A 626 -0.24 -56.27 28.14
N ALA A 627 1.05 -56.07 27.84
CA ALA A 627 1.96 -57.13 27.38
C ALA A 627 3.35 -56.58 26.98
N ARG A 628 4.32 -57.49 27.00
CA ARG A 628 5.78 -57.34 26.96
C ARG A 628 6.36 -56.95 25.60
N ALA A 629 7.49 -56.24 25.69
CA ALA A 629 8.76 -56.35 24.96
C ALA A 629 8.87 -57.33 23.78
N GLY A 630 9.41 -56.82 22.67
CA GLY A 630 10.04 -57.56 21.58
C GLY A 630 11.04 -56.65 20.85
N ASP A 631 12.24 -57.19 20.64
CA ASP A 631 13.47 -56.57 20.13
C ASP A 631 13.40 -56.03 18.69
N VAL A 632 14.13 -54.95 18.38
CA VAL A 632 14.79 -54.75 17.06
C VAL A 632 16.08 -53.92 17.22
N GLU A 633 17.20 -54.63 17.09
CA GLU A 633 18.48 -54.34 16.43
C GLU A 633 19.01 -52.89 16.25
N ASN A 634 20.27 -52.74 16.71
CA ASN A 634 21.21 -51.69 16.34
C ASN A 634 21.45 -51.64 14.82
N VAL A 635 21.42 -50.44 14.26
CA VAL A 635 22.13 -50.10 13.01
C VAL A 635 23.01 -48.88 13.29
N ASP A 636 24.33 -49.10 13.24
CA ASP A 636 25.35 -48.06 13.24
C ASP A 636 25.23 -47.19 11.97
N VAL A 637 25.32 -45.87 12.13
CA VAL A 637 25.43 -44.89 11.03
C VAL A 637 26.67 -44.01 11.30
N PRO A 638 27.46 -43.66 10.26
CA PRO A 638 28.87 -43.31 10.39
C PRO A 638 29.12 -41.90 10.93
N ASP A 639 30.28 -41.77 11.59
CA ASP A 639 30.93 -40.52 11.96
C ASP A 639 31.27 -39.72 10.69
N VAL A 640 30.60 -38.58 10.50
CA VAL A 640 30.91 -37.60 9.45
C VAL A 640 31.14 -36.26 10.14
N SER A 641 32.41 -35.86 10.19
CA SER A 641 32.84 -34.53 10.60
C SER A 641 32.27 -33.47 9.66
N TYR A 642 31.37 -32.63 10.16
CA TYR A 642 30.85 -31.45 9.46
C TYR A 642 31.49 -30.18 10.02
N ASP A 643 31.93 -29.32 9.12
CA ASP A 643 32.41 -27.96 9.39
C ASP A 643 31.36 -27.12 10.13
N GLU A 644 31.85 -26.27 11.04
CA GLU A 644 31.10 -25.51 12.05
C GLU A 644 30.04 -24.57 11.46
N VAL A 645 28.81 -25.06 11.31
CA VAL A 645 27.61 -24.20 11.22
C VAL A 645 27.35 -23.58 12.60
N HIS A 646 27.11 -22.28 12.63
CA HIS A 646 27.03 -21.47 13.84
C HIS A 646 25.87 -21.84 14.80
N HIS A 647 26.10 -22.75 15.74
CA HIS A 647 25.09 -23.15 16.73
C HIS A 647 24.86 -22.09 17.82
N HIS A 648 23.59 -21.79 18.10
CA HIS A 648 23.14 -21.15 19.34
C HIS A 648 23.09 -22.17 20.47
N HIS A 649 24.20 -22.33 21.20
CA HIS A 649 24.18 -23.13 22.43
C HIS A 649 23.29 -22.44 23.49
N PHE A 650 22.06 -22.95 23.69
CA PHE A 650 21.16 -22.55 24.78
C PHE A 650 21.68 -22.93 26.18
N GLY A 651 22.88 -23.53 26.28
CA GLY A 651 23.36 -24.28 27.43
C GLY A 651 24.47 -23.68 28.30
N GLN A 652 24.91 -22.42 28.18
CA GLN A 652 25.95 -21.92 29.10
C GLN A 652 25.74 -20.52 29.70
N ARG A 653 25.86 -20.52 31.05
CA ARG A 653 25.85 -19.46 32.08
C ARG A 653 24.46 -18.96 32.51
N ARG A 654 24.13 -19.34 33.75
CA ARG A 654 22.83 -19.26 34.42
C ARG A 654 22.56 -17.84 34.90
N CYS A 655 21.37 -17.31 34.62
CA CYS A 655 20.87 -16.13 35.32
C CYS A 655 20.91 -16.40 36.84
N LYS A 656 21.60 -15.54 37.60
CA LYS A 656 21.81 -15.73 39.05
C LYS A 656 20.49 -15.68 39.81
N SER A 657 19.57 -14.85 39.35
CA SER A 657 18.25 -14.58 39.91
C SER A 657 17.27 -15.76 39.91
N CYS A 658 17.35 -16.64 38.91
CA CYS A 658 16.47 -17.82 38.81
C CYS A 658 17.26 -19.13 38.83
N ALA A 659 18.47 -19.11 39.42
CA ALA A 659 19.38 -20.26 39.43
C ALA A 659 18.84 -21.47 40.18
N ASP A 660 18.02 -21.25 41.21
CA ASP A 660 17.49 -22.27 42.13
C ASP A 660 16.25 -23.01 41.58
N ILE A 661 15.72 -22.58 40.44
CA ILE A 661 14.58 -23.25 39.79
C ILE A 661 15.10 -24.45 39.00
N ALA A 662 14.66 -25.64 39.40
CA ALA A 662 15.06 -26.91 38.77
C ALA A 662 14.59 -27.00 37.30
N GLU A 663 15.48 -27.44 36.43
CA GLU A 663 15.16 -27.79 35.03
C GLU A 663 15.27 -29.30 34.83
N SER A 664 14.35 -29.88 34.04
CA SER A 664 14.45 -31.29 33.66
C SER A 664 15.66 -31.52 32.75
N SER A 665 16.51 -32.50 33.08
CA SER A 665 17.90 -32.52 32.65
C SER A 665 18.23 -33.26 31.34
N HIS A 666 17.25 -33.62 30.49
CA HIS A 666 17.55 -34.29 29.21
C HIS A 666 16.58 -33.92 28.08
N TRP A 667 17.06 -33.09 27.14
CA TRP A 667 16.40 -32.74 25.87
C TRP A 667 17.37 -33.03 24.71
N VAL A 668 16.88 -33.65 23.64
CA VAL A 668 17.66 -33.86 22.42
C VAL A 668 17.53 -32.62 21.54
N LEU A 669 18.64 -31.93 21.27
CA LEU A 669 18.65 -30.79 20.36
C LEU A 669 18.38 -31.26 18.93
N MET A 670 17.46 -30.61 18.24
CA MET A 670 17.07 -30.95 16.86
C MET A 670 17.03 -29.70 16.01
N GLU A 671 17.66 -29.76 14.83
CA GLU A 671 17.62 -28.70 13.83
C GLU A 671 16.42 -28.90 12.89
N PRO A 672 15.65 -27.84 12.59
CA PRO A 672 14.58 -27.89 11.60
C PRO A 672 15.12 -27.85 10.18
N SER A 673 14.39 -28.47 9.26
CA SER A 673 14.50 -28.12 7.84
C SER A 673 13.83 -26.76 7.59
N VAL A 674 14.44 -25.92 6.75
CA VAL A 674 13.97 -24.54 6.48
C VAL A 674 13.54 -24.41 5.02
N SER A 675 12.40 -23.78 4.81
CA SER A 675 11.89 -23.43 3.47
C SER A 675 11.39 -21.97 3.47
N MET A 676 11.32 -21.34 2.29
CA MET A 676 10.85 -19.95 2.16
C MET A 676 9.47 -19.95 1.50
N GLU A 677 8.43 -19.56 2.24
CA GLU A 677 7.07 -19.41 1.75
C GLU A 677 6.70 -17.92 1.75
N THR A 678 6.40 -17.34 0.58
CA THR A 678 6.08 -15.90 0.45
C THR A 678 7.12 -14.94 1.06
N GLY A 679 8.38 -15.37 1.18
CA GLY A 679 9.46 -14.59 1.79
C GLY A 679 9.60 -14.77 3.32
N VAL A 680 8.76 -15.61 3.94
CA VAL A 680 8.82 -15.96 5.37
C VAL A 680 9.46 -17.35 5.53
N PRO A 681 10.44 -17.52 6.44
CA PRO A 681 11.03 -18.83 6.71
C PRO A 681 10.06 -19.71 7.50
N VAL A 682 9.77 -20.89 6.95
CA VAL A 682 8.96 -21.94 7.56
C VAL A 682 9.87 -23.10 7.97
N TYR A 683 9.80 -23.46 9.25
CA TYR A 683 10.63 -24.47 9.90
C TYR A 683 9.84 -25.76 10.07
N LYS A 684 10.39 -26.89 9.62
CA LYS A 684 9.73 -28.20 9.71
C LYS A 684 10.58 -29.21 10.45
N HIS A 685 9.94 -29.91 11.40
CA HIS A 685 10.52 -30.99 12.19
C HIS A 685 9.83 -32.33 11.90
N CYS A 686 10.63 -33.40 11.91
CA CYS A 686 10.17 -34.78 11.93
C CYS A 686 10.93 -35.49 13.07
N SER A 687 10.23 -35.90 14.13
CA SER A 687 10.85 -36.50 15.31
C SER A 687 10.21 -37.83 15.68
N PRO A 688 10.98 -38.86 16.08
CA PRO A 688 10.44 -40.09 16.64
C PRO A 688 9.94 -39.88 18.09
N SER A 689 9.43 -40.92 18.74
CA SER A 689 9.03 -40.82 20.16
C SER A 689 10.20 -40.37 21.04
N GLY A 690 10.00 -39.34 21.88
CA GLY A 690 11.08 -38.80 22.70
C GLY A 690 10.83 -37.39 23.22
N ARG A 691 11.92 -36.73 23.66
CA ARG A 691 11.94 -35.34 24.17
C ARG A 691 12.94 -34.52 23.37
N PHE A 692 12.47 -33.47 22.70
CA PHE A 692 13.29 -32.69 21.78
C PHE A 692 13.19 -31.20 22.04
N GLU A 693 14.24 -30.47 21.67
CA GLU A 693 14.32 -29.00 21.72
C GLU A 693 14.78 -28.48 20.36
N CYS A 694 14.06 -27.49 19.81
CA CYS A 694 14.42 -26.85 18.56
C CYS A 694 15.65 -25.96 18.74
N ALA A 695 16.69 -26.17 17.91
CA ALA A 695 17.91 -25.35 17.94
C ALA A 695 17.70 -23.88 17.52
N VAL A 696 16.60 -23.58 16.81
CA VAL A 696 16.29 -22.24 16.30
C VAL A 696 15.37 -21.48 17.27
N SER A 697 14.18 -22.02 17.53
CA SER A 697 13.16 -21.34 18.35
C SER A 697 13.27 -21.60 19.85
N GLY A 698 13.98 -22.65 20.27
CA GLY A 698 13.96 -23.13 21.65
C GLY A 698 12.63 -23.80 22.05
N LEU A 699 11.70 -24.01 21.11
CA LEU A 699 10.47 -24.78 21.34
C LEU A 699 10.83 -26.22 21.76
N ARG A 700 10.25 -26.73 22.84
CA ARG A 700 10.44 -28.13 23.26
C ARG A 700 9.14 -28.92 23.16
N TRP A 701 9.25 -30.21 22.85
CA TRP A 701 8.09 -31.07 22.73
C TRP A 701 8.37 -32.51 23.17
N VAL A 702 7.31 -33.20 23.57
CA VAL A 702 7.33 -34.62 23.95
C VAL A 702 6.29 -35.35 23.13
N CYS A 703 6.64 -36.49 22.53
CA CYS A 703 5.73 -37.31 21.74
C CYS A 703 5.91 -38.80 22.06
N ALA A 704 4.80 -39.56 22.03
CA ALA A 704 4.77 -41.02 22.21
C ALA A 704 5.06 -41.79 20.91
N SER A 705 4.95 -41.14 19.76
CA SER A 705 5.11 -41.71 18.42
C SER A 705 5.81 -40.70 17.50
N ASN A 706 6.04 -41.09 16.25
CA ASN A 706 6.54 -40.16 15.24
C ASN A 706 5.58 -38.98 15.08
N VAL A 707 6.13 -37.77 15.09
CA VAL A 707 5.41 -36.52 14.87
C VAL A 707 6.12 -35.68 13.83
N THR A 708 5.33 -35.11 12.93
CA THR A 708 5.76 -34.11 11.96
C THR A 708 4.97 -32.84 12.18
N PHE A 709 5.65 -31.72 12.37
CA PHE A 709 5.01 -30.40 12.48
C PHE A 709 5.87 -29.33 11.83
N GLN A 710 5.23 -28.21 11.47
CA GLN A 710 5.90 -27.02 10.99
C GLN A 710 5.52 -25.81 11.82
N TYR A 711 6.40 -24.81 11.84
CA TYR A 711 6.09 -23.52 12.45
C TYR A 711 6.78 -22.37 11.73
N HIS A 712 6.28 -21.16 11.95
CA HIS A 712 7.00 -19.92 11.67
C HIS A 712 6.75 -18.88 12.76
N PHE A 713 7.64 -17.90 12.86
CA PHE A 713 7.40 -16.72 13.69
C PHE A 713 6.40 -15.80 12.98
N SER A 714 5.42 -15.31 13.72
CA SER A 714 4.39 -14.42 13.20
C SER A 714 4.60 -12.99 13.65
N ASP A 715 3.84 -12.08 13.03
CA ASP A 715 3.83 -10.64 13.34
C ASP A 715 3.40 -10.42 14.81
N PRO A 716 4.24 -9.81 15.67
CA PRO A 716 3.89 -9.59 17.09
C PRO A 716 2.69 -8.66 17.26
N ASP A 717 2.39 -7.83 16.26
CA ASP A 717 1.26 -6.92 16.30
C ASP A 717 -0.05 -7.58 15.84
N ALA A 718 -0.03 -8.85 15.42
CA ALA A 718 -1.20 -9.57 14.89
C ALA A 718 -2.40 -9.59 15.86
N PHE A 719 -2.13 -9.67 17.16
CA PHE A 719 -3.16 -9.66 18.22
C PHE A 719 -3.06 -8.45 19.16
N ARG A 720 -2.31 -7.41 18.79
CA ARG A 720 -2.04 -6.29 19.72
C ARG A 720 -3.31 -5.63 20.26
N ALA A 721 -4.36 -5.55 19.45
CA ALA A 721 -5.64 -5.00 19.88
C ALA A 721 -6.37 -5.93 20.85
N GLU A 722 -6.41 -7.22 20.53
CA GLU A 722 -7.03 -8.29 21.33
C GLU A 722 -6.32 -8.45 22.68
N LEU A 723 -4.98 -8.43 22.69
CA LEU A 723 -4.16 -8.49 23.89
C LEU A 723 -4.39 -7.26 24.78
N ALA A 724 -4.51 -6.07 24.19
CA ALA A 724 -4.86 -4.85 24.93
C ALA A 724 -6.27 -4.95 25.54
N MET A 725 -7.25 -5.52 24.83
CA MET A 725 -8.60 -5.78 25.36
C MET A 725 -8.61 -6.80 26.49
N LEU A 726 -7.84 -7.89 26.35
CA LEU A 726 -7.74 -8.95 27.35
C LEU A 726 -6.89 -8.53 28.57
N GLN A 727 -6.23 -7.37 28.52
CA GLN A 727 -5.27 -6.89 29.50
C GLN A 727 -4.05 -7.81 29.67
N TYR A 728 -3.44 -8.22 28.55
CA TYR A 728 -2.22 -9.04 28.55
C TYR A 728 -1.11 -8.41 27.68
N THR A 729 0.14 -8.71 28.00
CA THR A 729 1.33 -8.38 27.21
C THR A 729 2.16 -9.63 26.92
N PRO A 730 2.76 -9.75 25.72
CA PRO A 730 3.62 -10.87 25.38
C PRO A 730 4.87 -10.97 26.26
N ILE A 731 5.23 -12.20 26.61
CA ILE A 731 6.50 -12.55 27.27
C ILE A 731 7.27 -13.66 26.53
N GLY A 732 6.85 -13.98 25.31
CA GLY A 732 7.49 -14.95 24.41
C GLY A 732 7.04 -14.72 22.96
N PRO A 733 7.61 -15.43 21.98
CA PRO A 733 7.28 -15.24 20.58
C PRO A 733 5.88 -15.75 20.22
N LEU A 734 5.25 -15.07 19.27
CA LEU A 734 4.07 -15.58 18.56
C LEU A 734 4.50 -16.61 17.51
N LEU A 735 4.05 -17.85 17.70
CA LEU A 735 4.36 -19.00 16.85
C LEU A 735 3.08 -19.51 16.17
N ASP A 736 3.09 -19.56 14.84
CA ASP A 736 2.10 -20.36 14.11
C ASP A 736 2.60 -21.79 14.04
N ILE A 737 1.98 -22.72 14.78
CA ILE A 737 2.40 -24.12 14.84
C ILE A 737 1.33 -24.99 14.21
N LYS A 738 1.71 -25.77 13.19
CA LYS A 738 0.83 -26.71 12.50
C LYS A 738 1.39 -28.13 12.57
N VAL A 739 0.68 -28.99 13.30
CA VAL A 739 0.98 -30.43 13.31
C VAL A 739 0.44 -31.05 12.03
N LEU A 740 1.32 -31.71 11.27
CA LEU A 740 1.00 -32.35 10.00
C LEU A 740 0.62 -33.81 10.21
N GLU A 741 1.38 -34.52 11.06
CA GLU A 741 1.18 -35.94 11.36
C GLU A 741 1.58 -36.25 12.81
N GLY A 742 0.84 -37.14 13.46
CA GLY A 742 1.08 -37.56 14.85
C GLY A 742 0.49 -36.61 15.90
N GLU A 743 0.72 -36.92 17.18
CA GLU A 743 0.21 -36.14 18.33
C GLU A 743 1.34 -35.79 19.32
N LEU A 744 1.32 -34.55 19.80
CA LEU A 744 2.23 -34.07 20.84
C LEU A 744 1.60 -34.29 22.23
N LEU A 745 2.36 -34.92 23.14
CA LEU A 745 1.95 -35.11 24.52
C LEU A 745 2.15 -33.85 25.36
N GLU A 746 3.27 -33.16 25.14
CA GLU A 746 3.62 -31.92 25.81
C GLU A 746 4.26 -30.97 24.81
N ALA A 747 4.05 -29.67 25.02
CA ALA A 747 4.87 -28.65 24.39
C ALA A 747 5.22 -27.55 25.37
N HIS A 748 6.43 -27.03 25.22
CA HIS A 748 7.05 -26.07 26.09
C HIS A 748 7.38 -24.86 25.23
N LEU A 749 6.52 -23.84 25.33
CA LEU A 749 6.65 -22.60 24.57
C LEU A 749 7.69 -21.69 25.22
N PRO A 750 8.68 -21.16 24.48
CA PRO A 750 9.73 -20.34 25.07
C PRO A 750 9.18 -19.01 25.59
N HIS A 751 9.72 -18.51 26.70
CA HIS A 751 9.47 -17.16 27.21
C HIS A 751 10.77 -16.51 27.71
N PHE A 752 10.82 -15.19 27.72
CA PHE A 752 11.95 -14.43 28.25
C PHE A 752 11.77 -13.97 29.71
N ALA A 753 10.59 -14.17 30.31
CA ALA A 753 10.34 -13.82 31.72
C ALA A 753 11.28 -14.55 32.69
N CYS A 754 11.75 -13.84 33.72
CA CYS A 754 12.55 -14.37 34.81
C CYS A 754 11.68 -14.63 36.04
N LEU A 755 11.85 -15.80 36.66
CA LEU A 755 11.02 -16.28 37.77
C LEU A 755 11.67 -16.10 39.16
N GLU A 756 12.56 -15.13 39.30
CA GLU A 756 13.23 -14.79 40.57
C GLU A 756 12.23 -14.61 41.73
N GLY A 757 12.45 -15.31 42.85
CA GLY A 757 11.63 -15.19 44.07
C GLY A 757 10.22 -15.76 44.03
N SER A 758 9.80 -16.40 42.92
CA SER A 758 8.48 -17.00 42.63
C SER A 758 7.36 -16.72 43.63
N GLU A 759 6.88 -15.47 43.68
CA GLU A 759 5.55 -15.19 44.23
C GLU A 759 4.51 -15.96 43.42
N SER A 760 3.49 -16.51 44.08
CA SER A 760 2.36 -17.20 43.45
C SER A 760 1.68 -16.36 42.35
N SER A 761 1.80 -15.04 42.43
CA SER A 761 1.24 -14.02 41.53
C SER A 761 1.63 -14.21 40.05
N LEU A 762 2.91 -14.47 39.73
CA LEU A 762 3.37 -14.64 38.34
C LEU A 762 2.83 -15.93 37.70
N LYS A 763 2.76 -17.02 38.46
CA LYS A 763 2.22 -18.30 37.99
C LYS A 763 0.72 -18.20 37.70
N GLU A 764 -0.01 -17.40 38.48
CA GLU A 764 -1.44 -17.16 38.28
C GLU A 764 -1.73 -16.13 37.18
N ALA A 765 -0.78 -15.25 36.87
CA ALA A 765 -0.93 -14.18 35.88
C ALA A 765 -0.58 -14.57 34.44
N VAL A 766 0.18 -15.65 34.22
CA VAL A 766 0.58 -16.06 32.86
C VAL A 766 -0.45 -16.97 32.20
N ARG A 767 -0.73 -16.72 30.93
CA ARG A 767 -1.61 -17.53 30.07
C ARG A 767 -0.96 -17.78 28.73
N VAL A 768 -1.40 -18.83 28.04
CA VAL A 768 -1.05 -19.04 26.62
C VAL A 768 -2.25 -18.68 25.76
N LEU A 769 -2.01 -17.84 24.76
CA LEU A 769 -2.98 -17.48 23.74
C LEU A 769 -3.11 -18.59 22.72
N HIS A 770 -4.34 -18.86 22.26
CA HIS A 770 -4.62 -19.61 21.04
C HIS A 770 -5.52 -18.78 20.13
N GLY A 771 -5.07 -18.51 18.90
CA GLY A 771 -5.77 -17.71 17.91
C GLY A 771 -6.27 -18.52 16.72
N VAL A 772 -7.58 -18.47 16.44
CA VAL A 772 -8.24 -19.10 15.28
C VAL A 772 -9.25 -18.12 14.67
N ASP A 773 -9.12 -17.79 13.38
CA ASP A 773 -10.11 -17.02 12.60
C ASP A 773 -10.64 -15.74 13.27
N SER A 774 -9.76 -14.96 13.91
CA SER A 774 -10.06 -13.71 14.66
C SER A 774 -10.76 -13.91 16.02
N ALA A 775 -10.87 -15.15 16.51
CA ALA A 775 -11.22 -15.46 17.89
C ALA A 775 -9.97 -15.87 18.68
N VAL A 776 -9.84 -15.36 19.90
CA VAL A 776 -8.73 -15.67 20.80
C VAL A 776 -9.24 -16.39 22.06
N THR A 777 -8.51 -17.40 22.50
CA THR A 777 -8.76 -18.11 23.76
C THR A 777 -7.49 -18.13 24.62
N LEU A 778 -7.65 -18.21 25.94
CA LEU A 778 -6.54 -18.23 26.89
C LEU A 778 -6.52 -19.56 27.66
N GLU A 779 -5.39 -20.25 27.62
CA GLU A 779 -5.15 -21.49 28.35
C GLU A 779 -4.20 -21.25 29.53
N THR A 780 -4.40 -21.98 30.63
CA THR A 780 -3.46 -22.03 31.75
C THR A 780 -2.26 -22.90 31.41
N CYS A 781 -1.07 -22.51 31.84
CA CYS A 781 0.16 -23.27 31.60
C CYS A 781 0.97 -23.49 32.89
N GLU A 782 1.81 -24.51 32.90
CA GLU A 782 2.81 -24.69 33.95
C GLU A 782 4.09 -23.92 33.57
N LEU A 783 4.46 -22.92 34.38
CA LEU A 783 5.68 -22.15 34.15
C LEU A 783 6.93 -22.87 34.64
N THR A 784 7.91 -22.98 33.75
CA THR A 784 9.28 -23.42 34.03
C THR A 784 10.26 -22.28 33.80
N ARG A 785 11.56 -22.49 34.02
CA ARG A 785 12.57 -21.43 34.01
C ARG A 785 12.60 -20.58 32.72
N PHE A 786 12.39 -21.19 31.55
CA PHE A 786 12.40 -20.51 30.25
C PHE A 786 11.22 -20.90 29.35
N HIS A 787 10.27 -21.69 29.87
CA HIS A 787 9.17 -22.21 29.07
C HIS A 787 7.83 -22.25 29.80
N ALA A 788 6.75 -22.01 29.06
CA ALA A 788 5.38 -22.30 29.45
C ALA A 788 4.98 -23.67 28.91
N LYS A 789 4.73 -24.61 29.81
CA LYS A 789 4.38 -26.00 29.47
C LYS A 789 2.87 -26.16 29.31
N LEU A 790 2.49 -26.79 28.19
CA LEU A 790 1.14 -27.23 27.84
C LEU A 790 1.08 -28.75 27.78
N LEU A 791 -0.06 -29.33 28.18
CA LEU A 791 -0.33 -30.76 28.12
C LEU A 791 -1.36 -31.05 27.02
N LYS A 792 -1.07 -31.99 26.12
CA LYS A 792 -1.91 -32.32 24.95
C LYS A 792 -2.39 -31.08 24.17
N PRO A 793 -1.46 -30.22 23.72
CA PRO A 793 -1.82 -28.95 23.08
C PRO A 793 -2.61 -29.15 21.78
N SER A 794 -3.68 -28.39 21.61
CA SER A 794 -4.35 -28.18 20.32
C SER A 794 -3.76 -26.95 19.65
N PHE A 795 -2.87 -27.11 18.67
CA PHE A 795 -2.14 -25.96 18.12
C PHE A 795 -2.92 -25.18 17.07
N SER A 796 -2.73 -23.87 17.17
CA SER A 796 -3.08 -22.79 16.24
C SER A 796 -2.04 -21.67 16.46
N LEU A 797 -2.32 -20.39 16.12
CA LEU A 797 -1.41 -19.29 16.46
C LEU A 797 -1.27 -19.20 18.00
N THR A 798 -0.05 -19.31 18.55
CA THR A 798 0.18 -19.40 20.00
C THR A 798 1.26 -18.44 20.52
N GLU A 799 1.02 -17.85 21.69
CA GLU A 799 1.93 -16.90 22.34
C GLU A 799 1.81 -16.96 23.87
N VAL A 800 2.91 -16.75 24.58
CA VAL A 800 2.92 -16.71 26.05
C VAL A 800 2.71 -15.28 26.52
N LEU A 801 1.73 -15.07 27.40
CA LEU A 801 1.25 -13.77 27.82
C LEU A 801 1.27 -13.61 29.34
N VAL A 802 1.47 -12.38 29.83
CA VAL A 802 1.30 -12.01 31.24
C VAL A 802 0.26 -10.90 31.37
N LYS A 803 -0.54 -10.89 32.43
CA LYS A 803 -1.49 -9.79 32.69
C LYS A 803 -0.77 -8.43 32.76
N ILE A 804 -1.35 -7.41 32.13
CA ILE A 804 -0.90 -6.02 32.21
C ILE A 804 -0.94 -5.57 33.67
N GLY A 805 0.09 -4.83 34.08
CA GLY A 805 0.24 -4.36 35.45
C GLY A 805 1.04 -5.29 36.35
N ILE A 806 1.33 -6.53 35.92
CA ILE A 806 2.27 -7.41 36.60
C ILE A 806 3.70 -7.03 36.18
N PRO A 807 4.56 -6.57 37.10
CA PRO A 807 5.94 -6.29 36.78
C PRO A 807 6.65 -7.58 36.34
N VAL A 808 7.34 -7.56 35.19
CA VAL A 808 8.12 -8.69 34.70
C VAL A 808 9.59 -8.29 34.53
N ARG A 809 10.47 -9.06 35.18
CA ARG A 809 11.91 -9.06 34.87
C ARG A 809 12.16 -10.00 33.71
N SER A 810 13.02 -9.60 32.79
CA SER A 810 13.31 -10.32 31.55
C SER A 810 14.77 -10.75 31.49
N HIS A 811 15.01 -11.94 30.96
CA HIS A 811 16.32 -12.38 30.50
C HIS A 811 16.67 -11.65 29.20
N LEU A 812 17.93 -11.23 29.05
CA LEU A 812 18.38 -10.38 27.95
C LEU A 812 19.48 -11.04 27.12
N ASP A 813 19.55 -10.66 25.85
CA ASP A 813 20.68 -10.88 24.96
C ASP A 813 21.23 -9.52 24.47
N VAL A 814 22.56 -9.42 24.43
CA VAL A 814 23.28 -8.29 23.82
C VAL A 814 23.88 -8.79 22.51
N LEU A 815 23.39 -8.27 21.39
CA LEU A 815 23.83 -8.67 20.06
C LEU A 815 24.72 -7.58 19.47
N ILE A 816 25.93 -7.95 19.04
CA ILE A 816 26.91 -7.02 18.49
C ILE A 816 27.13 -7.38 17.03
N TYR A 817 26.89 -6.42 16.14
CA TYR A 817 27.12 -6.55 14.71
C TYR A 817 28.13 -5.53 14.24
N ARG A 818 29.18 -5.99 13.58
CA ARG A 818 30.15 -5.13 12.91
C ARG A 818 29.63 -4.77 11.53
N MET A 819 29.41 -3.47 11.32
CA MET A 819 28.98 -2.91 10.04
C MET A 819 30.18 -2.55 9.16
N ARG A 820 31.24 -2.01 9.76
CA ARG A 820 32.48 -1.60 9.07
C ARG A 820 33.71 -1.85 9.96
N VAL A 821 34.85 -2.19 9.37
CA VAL A 821 36.12 -2.42 10.10
C VAL A 821 36.82 -1.09 10.39
N THR A 822 36.90 -0.20 9.40
CA THR A 822 37.62 1.08 9.46
C THR A 822 36.92 2.15 8.62
N PRO A 823 36.44 3.26 9.22
CA PRO A 823 36.28 3.46 10.67
C PRO A 823 35.36 2.39 11.28
N LEU A 824 35.67 1.95 12.50
CA LEU A 824 34.94 0.85 13.14
C LEU A 824 33.53 1.32 13.49
N THR A 825 32.54 0.63 12.93
CA THR A 825 31.11 0.88 13.20
C THR A 825 30.48 -0.40 13.72
N LEU A 826 29.96 -0.34 14.95
CA LEU A 826 29.23 -1.45 15.59
C LEU A 826 27.78 -1.05 15.82
N HIS A 827 26.85 -1.94 15.51
CA HIS A 827 25.46 -1.86 15.97
C HIS A 827 25.27 -2.83 17.13
N ILE A 828 24.86 -2.31 18.28
CA ILE A 828 24.68 -3.10 19.51
C ILE A 828 23.22 -3.06 19.92
N TYR A 829 22.57 -4.23 19.85
CA TYR A 829 21.17 -4.41 20.21
C TYR A 829 21.06 -5.01 21.61
N VAL A 830 20.13 -4.48 22.42
CA VAL A 830 19.77 -5.07 23.72
C VAL A 830 18.33 -5.55 23.62
N VAL A 831 18.15 -6.86 23.58
CA VAL A 831 16.84 -7.49 23.32
C VAL A 831 16.47 -8.47 24.44
N PRO A 832 15.19 -8.61 24.80
CA PRO A 832 14.68 -9.79 25.47
C PRO A 832 15.18 -11.08 24.77
N ARG A 833 15.43 -12.13 25.55
CA ARG A 833 15.89 -13.44 25.06
C ARG A 833 14.77 -14.15 24.28
N ASP A 834 14.57 -13.71 23.05
CA ASP A 834 13.56 -14.20 22.12
C ASP A 834 14.19 -14.45 20.74
N ALA A 835 14.10 -15.69 20.26
CA ALA A 835 14.59 -16.11 18.96
C ALA A 835 13.96 -15.30 17.80
N SER A 836 12.70 -14.88 17.93
CA SER A 836 12.02 -14.08 16.90
C SER A 836 12.65 -12.69 16.73
N MET A 837 13.19 -12.12 17.82
CA MET A 837 13.84 -10.82 17.81
C MET A 837 15.28 -10.92 17.34
N ILE A 838 15.99 -11.98 17.72
CA ILE A 838 17.32 -12.27 17.18
C ILE A 838 17.24 -12.44 15.65
N GLN A 839 16.24 -13.18 15.16
CA GLN A 839 16.01 -13.35 13.74
C GLN A 839 15.67 -12.03 13.04
N ALA A 840 14.82 -11.19 13.64
CA ALA A 840 14.50 -9.88 13.08
C ALA A 840 15.75 -8.99 12.92
N VAL A 841 16.63 -9.00 13.92
CA VAL A 841 17.93 -8.29 13.84
C VAL A 841 18.81 -8.89 12.76
N GLU A 842 18.93 -10.21 12.67
CA GLU A 842 19.74 -10.88 11.64
C GLU A 842 19.25 -10.61 10.22
N GLN A 843 17.93 -10.44 10.03
CA GLN A 843 17.36 -10.04 8.75
C GLN A 843 17.68 -8.59 8.37
N ASP A 844 17.77 -7.69 9.35
CA ASP A 844 18.16 -6.29 9.15
C ASP A 844 19.68 -6.15 8.93
N THR A 845 20.47 -7.05 9.52
CA THR A 845 21.94 -7.01 9.50
C THR A 845 22.57 -8.09 8.59
N ARG A 846 21.91 -8.49 7.49
CA ARG A 846 22.31 -9.64 6.64
C ARG A 846 23.76 -9.59 6.11
N ASN A 847 24.36 -8.41 6.04
CA ASN A 847 25.72 -8.19 5.54
C ASN A 847 26.74 -7.84 6.65
N ALA A 848 26.35 -7.92 7.92
CA ALA A 848 27.18 -7.54 9.07
C ALA A 848 27.77 -8.77 9.78
N LYS A 849 29.01 -8.66 10.28
CA LYS A 849 29.67 -9.75 11.04
C LYS A 849 29.18 -9.73 12.48
N LYS A 850 28.47 -10.79 12.90
CA LYS A 850 28.05 -10.98 14.30
C LYS A 850 29.27 -11.28 15.19
N ILE A 851 29.47 -10.47 16.23
CA ILE A 851 30.53 -10.67 17.22
C ILE A 851 29.93 -11.36 18.45
N LYS A 852 30.38 -12.59 18.72
CA LYS A 852 29.90 -13.37 19.87
C LYS A 852 30.56 -12.88 21.15
N LYS A 853 29.76 -12.37 22.09
CA LYS A 853 30.16 -12.07 23.47
C LYS A 853 29.24 -12.76 24.47
N ASN A 854 29.68 -12.79 25.73
CA ASN A 854 28.89 -13.30 26.84
C ASN A 854 27.56 -12.52 26.95
N ARG A 855 26.55 -13.17 27.51
CA ARG A 855 25.25 -12.56 27.78
C ARG A 855 25.26 -11.94 29.19
N PRO A 856 24.35 -10.99 29.50
CA PRO A 856 24.11 -10.56 30.88
C PRO A 856 23.67 -11.76 31.76
N ASP A 857 24.18 -11.85 32.98
CA ASP A 857 23.84 -12.92 33.95
C ASP A 857 22.76 -12.49 34.97
N VAL A 858 22.15 -11.32 34.73
CA VAL A 858 21.09 -10.70 35.54
C VAL A 858 19.82 -10.55 34.71
N SER A 859 18.66 -10.59 35.38
CA SER A 859 17.38 -10.20 34.78
C SER A 859 17.14 -8.71 35.00
N ILE A 860 16.37 -8.05 34.13
CA ILE A 860 16.10 -6.59 34.21
C ILE A 860 14.61 -6.32 33.94
N TRP A 861 14.05 -5.29 34.56
CA TRP A 861 12.65 -4.91 34.33
C TRP A 861 12.42 -4.46 32.88
N MET A 862 11.32 -4.91 32.28
CA MET A 862 10.84 -4.33 31.02
C MET A 862 10.67 -2.80 31.15
N ASN A 863 10.96 -2.06 30.09
CA ASN A 863 10.99 -0.59 30.05
C ASN A 863 12.11 0.09 30.85
N SER A 864 13.12 -0.65 31.31
CA SER A 864 14.33 -0.05 31.90
C SER A 864 15.14 0.70 30.85
N LYS A 865 15.78 1.82 31.25
CA LYS A 865 16.71 2.57 30.40
C LYS A 865 18.14 2.05 30.55
N PHE A 866 18.81 1.86 29.43
CA PHE A 866 20.20 1.47 29.33
C PHE A 866 21.06 2.60 28.80
N ARG A 867 22.30 2.62 29.24
CA ARG A 867 23.37 3.43 28.68
C ARG A 867 24.56 2.57 28.34
N LEU A 868 25.10 2.77 27.15
CA LEU A 868 26.34 2.13 26.71
C LEU A 868 27.51 3.09 26.86
N THR A 869 28.59 2.61 27.46
CA THR A 869 29.85 3.35 27.59
C THR A 869 31.01 2.55 26.99
N CYS A 870 32.00 3.25 26.44
CA CYS A 870 33.22 2.69 25.89
C CYS A 870 34.44 3.26 26.63
N THR A 871 35.49 2.46 26.81
CA THR A 871 36.73 2.93 27.46
C THR A 871 37.60 3.82 26.56
N CYS A 872 37.43 3.75 25.23
CA CYS A 872 38.12 4.59 24.26
C CYS A 872 37.20 5.69 23.71
N PRO A 873 37.74 6.77 23.11
CA PRO A 873 36.94 7.82 22.48
C PRO A 873 36.10 7.25 21.32
N ALA A 874 34.80 7.07 21.58
CA ALA A 874 33.83 6.56 20.61
C ALA A 874 32.60 7.46 20.61
N GLU A 875 32.04 7.70 19.42
CA GLU A 875 30.75 8.36 19.27
C GLU A 875 29.65 7.30 19.42
N ILE A 876 28.82 7.42 20.46
CA ILE A 876 27.74 6.49 20.75
C ILE A 876 26.41 7.22 20.57
N SER A 877 25.55 6.70 19.70
CA SER A 877 24.23 7.26 19.42
C SER A 877 23.17 6.15 19.33
N PRO A 878 22.01 6.28 19.99
CA PRO A 878 21.64 7.32 20.96
C PRO A 878 22.36 7.13 22.31
N GLN A 879 22.29 8.11 23.21
CA GLN A 879 22.94 8.02 24.53
C GLN A 879 22.28 6.99 25.46
N ASP A 880 20.95 6.88 25.40
CA ASP A 880 20.17 5.96 26.22
C ASP A 880 19.12 5.24 25.36
N ILE A 881 18.89 3.95 25.63
CA ILE A 881 17.86 3.11 24.96
C ILE A 881 16.95 2.49 26.01
N THR A 882 15.66 2.38 25.74
CA THR A 882 14.69 1.74 26.65
C THR A 882 14.41 0.30 26.22
N LEU A 883 14.48 -0.66 27.14
CA LEU A 883 14.12 -2.05 26.88
C LEU A 883 12.66 -2.18 26.47
N LYS A 884 12.38 -2.52 25.21
CA LYS A 884 11.02 -2.73 24.71
C LYS A 884 10.92 -4.03 23.92
N TYR A 885 9.73 -4.60 23.87
CA TYR A 885 9.41 -5.73 23.01
C TYR A 885 8.81 -5.21 21.70
N ILE A 886 9.66 -4.66 20.82
CA ILE A 886 9.29 -4.03 19.54
C ILE A 886 10.23 -4.55 18.45
N ARG A 887 9.70 -4.75 17.23
CA ARG A 887 10.47 -5.16 16.05
C ARG A 887 10.35 -4.08 14.95
N PRO A 888 11.46 -3.59 14.35
CA PRO A 888 12.84 -3.87 14.74
C PRO A 888 13.20 -3.22 16.10
N PRO A 889 14.13 -3.83 16.88
CA PRO A 889 14.57 -3.27 18.15
C PRO A 889 15.52 -2.07 17.96
N ASP A 890 15.49 -1.14 18.92
CA ASP A 890 16.45 -0.03 18.99
C ASP A 890 17.89 -0.55 19.22
N PHE A 891 18.89 0.18 18.71
CA PHE A 891 20.31 -0.18 18.85
C PHE A 891 21.21 1.03 19.13
N PHE A 892 22.35 0.76 19.75
CA PHE A 892 23.45 1.73 19.88
C PHE A 892 24.35 1.61 18.65
N GLU A 893 24.49 2.70 17.90
CA GLU A 893 25.57 2.88 16.95
C GLU A 893 26.82 3.32 17.71
N VAL A 894 27.89 2.55 17.60
CA VAL A 894 29.21 2.89 18.14
C VAL A 894 30.15 3.14 16.97
N PHE A 895 30.52 4.40 16.78
CA PHE A 895 31.43 4.84 15.74
C PHE A 895 32.80 5.20 16.34
N MET A 896 33.87 4.65 15.76
CA MET A 896 35.24 4.91 16.15
C MET A 896 36.10 5.15 14.91
N GLU A 897 36.65 6.36 14.79
CA GLU A 897 37.52 6.73 13.67
C GLU A 897 38.82 5.91 13.66
N ASN A 898 39.43 5.72 14.84
CA ASN A 898 40.63 4.91 15.05
C ASN A 898 40.41 3.93 16.21
N ALA A 899 40.01 2.69 15.92
CA ALA A 899 39.78 1.69 16.95
C ALA A 899 41.08 1.22 17.61
N GLU A 900 41.18 1.35 18.94
CA GLU A 900 42.31 0.82 19.73
C GLU A 900 42.35 -0.71 19.67
N GLU A 901 43.54 -1.33 19.77
CA GLU A 901 43.70 -2.80 19.74
C GLU A 901 42.82 -3.57 20.74
N ARG A 902 42.43 -2.90 21.83
CA ARG A 902 41.55 -3.43 22.86
C ARG A 902 40.78 -2.30 23.55
N PHE A 903 39.47 -2.42 23.65
CA PHE A 903 38.61 -1.53 24.43
C PHE A 903 37.48 -2.32 25.11
N ASP A 904 36.93 -1.80 26.20
CA ASP A 904 35.80 -2.42 26.89
C ASP A 904 34.50 -1.65 26.62
N LEU A 905 33.44 -2.41 26.36
CA LEU A 905 32.07 -1.94 26.30
C LEU A 905 31.37 -2.31 27.61
N GLU A 906 30.67 -1.34 28.20
CA GLU A 906 29.94 -1.50 29.43
C GLU A 906 28.51 -1.00 29.27
N LEU A 907 27.54 -1.88 29.57
CA LEU A 907 26.13 -1.57 29.58
C LEU A 907 25.69 -1.35 31.02
N THR A 908 25.11 -0.18 31.29
CA THR A 908 24.61 0.22 32.60
C THR A 908 23.11 0.45 32.58
N CYS A 909 22.44 0.11 33.68
CA CYS A 909 21.02 0.34 33.91
C CYS A 909 20.88 0.91 35.32
N GLU A 910 20.22 2.06 35.47
CA GLU A 910 20.07 2.74 36.78
C GLU A 910 21.40 2.90 37.54
N GLU A 911 22.45 3.34 36.83
CA GLU A 911 23.82 3.52 37.36
C GLU A 911 24.53 2.22 37.82
N GLN A 912 23.93 1.05 37.59
CA GLN A 912 24.54 -0.25 37.86
C GLN A 912 25.06 -0.89 36.57
N SER A 913 26.28 -1.42 36.60
CA SER A 913 26.86 -2.22 35.52
C SER A 913 26.16 -3.58 35.42
N ILE A 914 25.46 -3.83 34.32
CA ILE A 914 24.73 -5.09 34.09
C ILE A 914 25.43 -6.03 33.10
N TRP A 915 26.33 -5.49 32.28
CA TRP A 915 27.13 -6.27 31.34
C TRP A 915 28.41 -5.54 30.94
N LYS A 916 29.51 -6.29 30.82
CA LYS A 916 30.78 -5.79 30.28
C LYS A 916 31.35 -6.79 29.29
N ALA A 917 31.89 -6.30 28.19
CA ALA A 917 32.66 -7.10 27.25
C ALA A 917 33.88 -6.36 26.73
N THR A 918 35.02 -7.05 26.77
CA THR A 918 36.24 -6.61 26.12
C THR A 918 36.18 -6.93 24.63
N MET A 919 36.36 -5.92 23.80
CA MET A 919 36.56 -5.99 22.35
C MET A 919 38.06 -5.98 22.03
N ARG A 920 38.51 -6.91 21.20
CA ARG A 920 39.90 -7.03 20.73
C ARG A 920 39.92 -6.86 19.22
N SER A 921 41.03 -6.40 18.66
CA SER A 921 41.22 -6.30 17.20
C SER A 921 40.89 -7.57 16.44
N VAL A 922 41.14 -8.75 17.00
CA VAL A 922 40.76 -10.04 16.40
C VAL A 922 39.24 -10.30 16.36
N ASP A 923 38.47 -9.65 17.24
CA ASP A 923 37.02 -9.80 17.31
C ASP A 923 36.32 -8.99 16.21
N TYR A 924 36.81 -7.78 15.93
CA TYR A 924 36.21 -6.86 14.95
C TYR A 924 37.05 -6.65 13.68
N GLY A 925 38.28 -7.17 13.63
CA GLY A 925 39.13 -7.18 12.45
C GLY A 925 38.82 -8.33 11.50
N GLU A 926 39.48 -8.31 10.34
CA GLU A 926 39.54 -9.43 9.42
C GLU A 926 40.55 -10.44 9.96
N THR A 927 40.15 -11.70 10.07
CA THR A 927 41.05 -12.79 10.42
C THR A 927 41.99 -13.03 9.24
N ALA A 928 43.17 -12.41 9.27
CA ALA A 928 44.30 -12.84 8.47
C ALA A 928 44.77 -14.20 9.00
N ASP A 929 44.68 -15.22 8.15
CA ASP A 929 45.38 -16.47 8.37
C ASP A 929 46.87 -16.17 8.55
N THR A 930 47.46 -16.72 9.59
CA THR A 930 48.78 -16.35 10.12
C THR A 930 49.90 -16.54 9.10
N SER A 931 50.69 -15.49 8.84
CA SER A 931 52.15 -15.65 8.68
C SER A 931 52.92 -14.38 9.10
N HIS A 932 53.91 -14.62 9.95
CA HIS A 932 54.79 -13.69 10.63
C HIS A 932 55.35 -12.55 9.75
N HIS A 933 55.45 -11.33 10.30
CA HIS A 933 56.75 -10.67 10.43
C HIS A 933 56.75 -9.53 11.48
N ILE A 934 57.70 -9.69 12.40
CA ILE A 934 58.13 -8.77 13.46
C ILE A 934 58.65 -7.46 12.84
N GLN A 935 58.34 -6.30 13.41
CA GLN A 935 59.38 -5.33 13.80
C GLN A 935 58.91 -4.14 14.64
N MET A 936 59.66 -3.94 15.71
CA MET A 936 59.64 -2.77 16.58
C MET A 936 60.32 -1.55 15.94
N THR A 937 59.72 -0.39 16.23
CA THR A 937 60.36 0.91 16.53
C THR A 937 61.34 1.52 15.51
N SER A 938 61.09 2.76 15.07
CA SER A 938 61.44 3.97 15.83
C SER A 938 61.23 5.24 14.99
N ALA A 939 60.90 6.30 15.72
CA ALA A 939 60.52 7.62 15.26
C ALA A 939 61.68 8.42 14.66
N ALA A 940 61.33 9.43 13.84
CA ALA A 940 61.74 10.83 14.04
C ALA A 940 61.21 11.72 12.90
N THR A 941 60.29 12.63 13.26
CA THR A 941 60.40 14.10 13.11
C THR A 941 61.32 14.63 12.00
N ARG A 942 60.96 15.63 11.19
CA ARG A 942 60.31 16.92 11.52
C ARG A 942 60.26 17.77 10.23
N ASP A 943 59.30 18.70 10.18
CA ASP A 943 59.39 20.08 9.63
C ASP A 943 59.65 20.25 8.11
N PHE A 944 59.02 21.16 7.36
CA PHE A 944 58.36 22.43 7.69
C PHE A 944 57.61 22.97 6.45
N GLN A 945 56.59 23.80 6.72
CA GLN A 945 56.12 24.97 5.95
C GLN A 945 55.35 24.83 4.63
N GLY A 946 54.21 25.53 4.57
CA GLY A 946 53.79 26.19 3.33
C GLY A 946 52.30 26.44 3.10
N ALA A 947 51.69 27.31 3.90
CA ALA A 947 50.64 28.28 3.56
C ALA A 947 49.54 27.97 2.49
N ALA A 948 48.29 27.97 2.99
CA ALA A 948 47.18 28.87 2.61
C ALA A 948 46.56 28.86 1.18
N PHE A 949 45.24 28.60 1.23
CA PHE A 949 44.12 29.31 0.56
C PHE A 949 43.57 28.85 -0.81
N ARG A 950 42.30 28.43 -0.72
CA ARG A 950 41.13 28.64 -1.61
C ARG A 950 41.21 28.30 -3.10
N GLY A 951 40.21 27.52 -3.51
CA GLY A 951 39.49 27.74 -4.77
C GLY A 951 39.36 26.49 -5.64
N GLN A 952 38.16 25.90 -5.67
CA GLN A 952 37.63 25.21 -6.86
C GLN A 952 37.75 26.13 -8.10
N PRO A 953 37.53 25.67 -9.37
CA PRO A 953 37.11 24.36 -9.87
C PRO A 953 37.95 23.87 -11.10
N TYR A 954 37.51 22.76 -11.71
CA TYR A 954 37.73 22.30 -13.10
C TYR A 954 38.57 21.02 -13.32
N LEU A 955 37.87 20.04 -13.92
CA LEU A 955 38.38 18.95 -14.75
C LEU A 955 39.28 19.48 -15.87
N PRO A 956 40.25 18.66 -16.33
CA PRO A 956 40.27 18.38 -17.76
C PRO A 956 40.59 16.91 -18.13
N THR A 957 40.02 16.53 -19.26
CA THR A 957 40.22 15.29 -20.03
C THR A 957 41.59 15.19 -20.72
N SER A 958 42.16 13.98 -20.68
CA SER A 958 43.07 13.28 -21.63
C SER A 958 44.10 14.03 -22.51
N THR A 959 45.38 13.62 -22.48
CA THR A 959 46.03 12.84 -23.60
C THR A 959 47.46 12.37 -23.27
N ALA A 960 47.69 11.09 -23.58
CA ALA A 960 48.87 10.22 -23.72
C ALA A 960 50.31 10.77 -23.89
N GLY A 961 51.29 10.02 -23.33
CA GLY A 961 52.70 10.06 -23.76
C GLY A 961 53.74 9.23 -22.99
N ARG A 962 53.75 7.89 -23.18
CA ARG A 962 54.88 6.92 -23.12
C ARG A 962 55.62 6.58 -21.79
N ALA A 963 55.20 5.42 -21.27
CA ALA A 963 55.91 4.26 -20.72
C ALA A 963 57.47 4.21 -20.67
N THR A 964 57.99 3.80 -19.49
CA THR A 964 58.65 2.48 -19.26
C THR A 964 58.56 2.03 -17.78
N GLY A 965 57.72 1.01 -17.51
CA GLY A 965 57.82 -0.10 -16.51
C GLY A 965 57.82 0.19 -15.00
N ALA A 966 57.13 -0.54 -14.11
CA ALA A 966 56.16 -1.63 -14.23
C ALA A 966 55.50 -1.91 -12.86
N VAL A 967 54.30 -1.35 -12.64
CA VAL A 967 53.15 -2.02 -11.98
C VAL A 967 51.95 -1.51 -12.78
N GLY A 968 51.41 -2.35 -13.67
CA GLY A 968 50.43 -1.91 -14.66
C GLY A 968 49.03 -1.80 -14.07
N GLU A 969 48.43 -0.61 -14.11
CA GLU A 969 46.97 -0.45 -13.93
C GLU A 969 46.25 -1.31 -14.98
N LEU A 970 45.52 -2.33 -14.53
CA LEU A 970 44.64 -3.13 -15.39
C LEU A 970 43.61 -2.21 -16.06
N THR A 971 43.52 -2.23 -17.39
CA THR A 971 42.46 -1.45 -18.05
C THR A 971 41.10 -2.14 -17.87
N ASN A 972 39.98 -1.40 -17.92
CA ASN A 972 38.63 -2.00 -17.82
C ASN A 972 38.37 -3.14 -18.84
N THR A 973 39.04 -3.11 -19.99
CA THR A 973 38.94 -4.20 -20.98
C THR A 973 39.73 -5.43 -20.57
N ASP A 974 40.84 -5.26 -19.85
CA ASP A 974 41.64 -6.34 -19.27
C ASP A 974 40.95 -6.92 -18.03
N LEU A 975 40.36 -6.07 -17.19
CA LEU A 975 39.60 -6.49 -16.01
C LEU A 975 38.39 -7.35 -16.42
N LEU A 976 37.58 -6.86 -17.36
CA LEU A 976 36.42 -7.59 -17.88
C LEU A 976 36.83 -8.86 -18.66
N PHE A 977 38.06 -8.92 -19.20
CA PHE A 977 38.59 -10.15 -19.79
C PHE A 977 38.85 -11.22 -18.74
N ARG A 978 39.49 -10.83 -17.62
CA ARG A 978 39.81 -11.75 -16.55
C ARG A 978 38.55 -12.19 -15.79
N PHE A 979 37.57 -11.30 -15.64
CA PHE A 979 36.28 -11.62 -15.02
C PHE A 979 35.40 -12.55 -15.87
N ARG A 980 35.72 -12.72 -17.16
CA ARG A 980 34.85 -13.41 -18.12
C ARG A 980 34.45 -14.82 -17.66
N LEU A 981 35.39 -15.61 -17.12
CA LEU A 981 35.09 -16.98 -16.69
C LEU A 981 34.19 -17.00 -15.45
N GLY A 982 34.54 -16.25 -14.41
CA GLY A 982 33.74 -16.22 -13.19
C GLY A 982 32.36 -15.57 -13.41
N LEU A 983 32.23 -14.63 -14.35
CA LEU A 983 30.92 -14.11 -14.78
C LEU A 983 30.09 -15.19 -15.46
N ILE A 984 30.67 -15.98 -16.38
CA ILE A 984 29.95 -17.07 -17.06
C ILE A 984 29.45 -18.10 -16.05
N GLU A 985 30.26 -18.44 -15.05
CA GLU A 985 29.96 -19.50 -14.09
C GLU A 985 28.99 -19.05 -12.98
N ARG A 986 29.08 -17.79 -12.53
CA ARG A 986 28.43 -17.32 -11.30
C ARG A 986 27.37 -16.23 -11.50
N MET A 987 27.31 -15.56 -12.65
CA MET A 987 26.30 -14.51 -12.88
C MET A 987 24.89 -15.10 -12.95
N SER A 988 24.00 -14.63 -12.08
CA SER A 988 22.60 -15.06 -12.05
C SER A 988 21.80 -14.53 -13.24
N GLY A 989 20.70 -15.21 -13.60
CA GLY A 989 19.84 -14.79 -14.71
C GLY A 989 19.10 -13.48 -14.42
N GLY A 990 18.95 -13.11 -13.14
CA GLY A 990 18.42 -11.80 -12.74
C GLY A 990 19.40 -10.68 -13.07
N VAL A 991 20.64 -10.79 -12.57
CA VAL A 991 21.72 -9.83 -12.82
C VAL A 991 22.02 -9.68 -14.31
N LEU A 992 21.96 -10.77 -15.08
CA LEU A 992 22.09 -10.73 -16.54
C LEU A 992 21.01 -9.87 -17.23
N ARG A 993 19.75 -9.98 -16.81
CA ARG A 993 18.65 -9.18 -17.38
C ARG A 993 18.79 -7.70 -16.99
N ASP A 994 19.11 -7.44 -15.73
CA ASP A 994 19.27 -6.07 -15.23
C ASP A 994 20.48 -5.38 -15.88
N LEU A 995 21.57 -6.11 -16.14
CA LEU A 995 22.71 -5.63 -16.93
C LEU A 995 22.32 -5.35 -18.38
N LEU A 996 21.55 -6.21 -19.03
CA LEU A 996 21.10 -5.99 -20.41
C LEU A 996 20.23 -4.74 -20.51
N ASP A 997 19.28 -4.56 -19.59
CA ASP A 997 18.40 -3.39 -19.54
C ASP A 997 19.19 -2.11 -19.22
N GLY A 998 20.12 -2.19 -18.27
CA GLY A 998 21.01 -1.09 -17.90
C GLY A 998 21.94 -0.66 -19.04
N LEU A 999 22.54 -1.62 -19.74
CA LEU A 999 23.42 -1.35 -20.89
C LEU A 999 22.65 -0.83 -22.10
N GLN A 1000 21.37 -1.21 -22.28
CA GLN A 1000 20.49 -0.59 -23.27
C GLN A 1000 20.14 0.85 -22.90
N HIS A 1001 19.82 1.12 -21.64
CA HIS A 1001 19.50 2.46 -21.15
C HIS A 1001 20.70 3.41 -21.29
N GLN A 1002 21.91 2.93 -21.03
CA GLN A 1002 23.15 3.69 -21.24
C GLN A 1002 23.63 3.72 -22.71
N LEU A 1003 22.83 3.20 -23.65
CA LEU A 1003 23.15 3.13 -25.09
C LEU A 1003 24.46 2.39 -25.40
N VAL A 1004 24.90 1.50 -24.51
CA VAL A 1004 26.08 0.65 -24.70
C VAL A 1004 25.75 -0.47 -25.68
N ILE A 1005 24.56 -1.08 -25.59
CA ILE A 1005 24.03 -2.06 -26.54
C ILE A 1005 22.68 -1.62 -27.09
N ASN A 1006 22.36 -1.95 -28.33
CA ASN A 1006 21.06 -1.66 -28.94
C ASN A 1006 20.07 -2.83 -28.75
N ARG A 1007 18.79 -2.59 -29.08
CA ARG A 1007 17.73 -3.62 -28.94
C ARG A 1007 17.99 -4.87 -29.77
N THR A 1008 18.64 -4.74 -30.93
CA THR A 1008 18.98 -5.88 -31.79
C THR A 1008 20.09 -6.73 -31.16
N GLU A 1009 21.13 -6.10 -30.63
CA GLU A 1009 22.26 -6.79 -29.97
C GLU A 1009 21.83 -7.52 -28.69
N ALA A 1010 21.00 -6.88 -27.86
CA ALA A 1010 20.43 -7.53 -26.68
C ALA A 1010 19.48 -8.68 -27.06
N GLY A 1011 18.70 -8.49 -28.14
CA GLY A 1011 17.88 -9.53 -28.73
C GLY A 1011 18.72 -10.71 -29.21
N ASP A 1012 19.85 -10.49 -29.88
CA ASP A 1012 20.76 -11.53 -30.35
C ASP A 1012 21.48 -12.28 -29.20
N ILE A 1013 21.73 -11.60 -28.07
CA ILE A 1013 22.25 -12.21 -26.84
C ILE A 1013 21.20 -13.15 -26.23
N LEU A 1014 19.90 -12.78 -26.27
CA LEU A 1014 18.81 -13.53 -25.64
C LEU A 1014 18.13 -14.59 -26.55
N GLN A 1015 18.06 -14.37 -27.86
CA GLN A 1015 17.21 -15.16 -28.77
C GLN A 1015 17.84 -16.45 -29.30
N ARG A 1016 19.18 -16.58 -29.30
CA ARG A 1016 19.85 -17.65 -30.05
C ARG A 1016 20.19 -18.91 -29.25
N THR A 1017 20.21 -18.88 -27.92
CA THR A 1017 20.42 -20.08 -27.07
C THR A 1017 19.74 -19.96 -25.70
N GLY A 1018 19.25 -21.10 -25.18
CA GLY A 1018 18.57 -21.20 -23.89
C GLY A 1018 19.48 -21.45 -22.68
N VAL A 1019 20.80 -21.33 -22.84
CA VAL A 1019 21.80 -21.62 -21.80
C VAL A 1019 22.40 -20.31 -21.28
N GLN A 1020 22.13 -19.98 -20.02
CA GLN A 1020 22.50 -18.71 -19.37
C GLN A 1020 24.01 -18.39 -19.47
N GLN A 1021 24.87 -19.39 -19.30
CA GLN A 1021 26.34 -19.26 -19.41
C GLN A 1021 26.78 -18.71 -20.77
N GLU A 1022 26.11 -19.11 -21.86
CA GLU A 1022 26.42 -18.65 -23.20
C GLU A 1022 25.91 -17.23 -23.46
N GLN A 1023 24.77 -16.87 -22.85
CA GLN A 1023 24.23 -15.51 -22.89
C GLN A 1023 25.17 -14.53 -22.18
N VAL A 1024 25.69 -14.91 -21.00
CA VAL A 1024 26.69 -14.12 -20.26
C VAL A 1024 27.99 -13.98 -21.06
N ALA A 1025 28.48 -15.08 -21.66
CA ALA A 1025 29.68 -15.05 -22.51
C ALA A 1025 29.54 -14.05 -23.66
N ARG A 1026 28.40 -14.07 -24.36
CA ARG A 1026 28.11 -13.16 -25.48
C ARG A 1026 27.93 -11.72 -25.03
N LEU A 1027 27.31 -11.48 -23.88
CA LEU A 1027 27.22 -10.14 -23.30
C LEU A 1027 28.61 -9.56 -23.05
N VAL A 1028 29.47 -10.32 -22.35
CA VAL A 1028 30.84 -9.90 -22.06
C VAL A 1028 31.64 -9.65 -23.34
N ASP A 1029 31.54 -10.53 -24.34
CA ASP A 1029 32.25 -10.36 -25.62
C ASP A 1029 31.73 -9.16 -26.42
N THR A 1030 30.41 -8.94 -26.43
CA THR A 1030 29.77 -7.79 -27.10
C THR A 1030 30.22 -6.47 -26.47
N VAL A 1031 30.23 -6.39 -25.14
CA VAL A 1031 30.67 -5.18 -24.42
C VAL A 1031 32.17 -4.96 -24.58
N ARG A 1032 33.00 -6.02 -24.54
CA ARG A 1032 34.46 -5.90 -24.77
C ARG A 1032 34.79 -5.39 -26.16
N ASN A 1033 34.07 -5.83 -27.19
CA ASN A 1033 34.25 -5.36 -28.57
C ASN A 1033 33.91 -3.88 -28.76
N LYS A 1034 33.12 -3.29 -27.86
CA LYS A 1034 32.78 -1.85 -27.87
C LYS A 1034 33.81 -0.97 -27.17
N GLY A 1035 34.83 -1.56 -26.55
CA GLY A 1035 36.00 -0.87 -26.03
C GLY A 1035 35.88 -0.38 -24.58
N ARG A 1036 36.97 0.23 -24.07
CA ARG A 1036 37.20 0.53 -22.64
C ARG A 1036 36.05 1.23 -21.92
N ARG A 1037 35.36 2.15 -22.59
CA ARG A 1037 34.23 2.90 -21.99
C ARG A 1037 33.02 2.00 -21.76
N ALA A 1038 32.70 1.12 -22.70
CA ALA A 1038 31.62 0.15 -22.57
C ALA A 1038 31.93 -0.87 -21.46
N CYS A 1039 33.17 -1.35 -21.40
CA CYS A 1039 33.61 -2.23 -20.31
C CYS A 1039 33.48 -1.56 -18.94
N GLY A 1040 33.88 -0.28 -18.83
CA GLY A 1040 33.78 0.46 -17.57
C GLY A 1040 32.33 0.66 -17.10
N ILE A 1041 31.41 0.92 -18.03
CA ILE A 1041 29.98 1.02 -17.72
C ILE A 1041 29.45 -0.33 -17.21
N MET A 1042 29.75 -1.44 -17.90
CA MET A 1042 29.32 -2.77 -17.46
C MET A 1042 29.90 -3.16 -16.11
N LEU A 1043 31.17 -2.86 -15.84
CA LEU A 1043 31.81 -3.14 -14.55
C LEU A 1043 31.19 -2.31 -13.41
N CYS A 1044 30.91 -1.03 -13.63
CA CYS A 1044 30.22 -0.17 -12.66
C CYS A 1044 28.82 -0.70 -12.35
N MET A 1045 28.07 -1.10 -13.39
CA MET A 1045 26.73 -1.65 -13.21
C MET A 1045 26.75 -3.03 -12.55
N LEU A 1046 27.75 -3.86 -12.86
CA LEU A 1046 27.94 -5.15 -12.20
C LEU A 1046 28.22 -4.96 -10.70
N GLN A 1047 29.04 -3.97 -10.33
CA GLN A 1047 29.31 -3.63 -8.93
C GLN A 1047 28.06 -3.10 -8.20
N GLU A 1048 27.18 -2.36 -8.89
CA GLU A 1048 25.91 -1.89 -8.33
C GLU A 1048 24.86 -3.00 -8.19
N LEU A 1049 24.81 -3.94 -9.14
CA LEU A 1049 23.80 -4.99 -9.21
C LEU A 1049 24.17 -6.23 -8.39
N ASP A 1050 25.46 -6.55 -8.28
CA ASP A 1050 25.98 -7.70 -7.56
C ASP A 1050 27.42 -7.44 -7.08
N ILE A 1051 27.52 -6.64 -6.01
CA ILE A 1051 28.82 -6.23 -5.43
C ILE A 1051 29.64 -7.43 -4.95
N HIS A 1052 28.98 -8.49 -4.47
CA HIS A 1052 29.66 -9.71 -4.02
C HIS A 1052 30.30 -10.47 -5.18
N LEU A 1053 29.58 -10.65 -6.29
CA LEU A 1053 30.17 -11.24 -7.49
C LEU A 1053 31.33 -10.40 -8.05
N TYR A 1054 31.19 -9.07 -8.02
CA TYR A 1054 32.25 -8.15 -8.47
C TYR A 1054 33.51 -8.22 -7.60
N ASP A 1055 33.35 -8.20 -6.27
CA ASP A 1055 34.47 -8.26 -5.32
C ASP A 1055 35.15 -9.64 -5.35
N ASP A 1056 34.38 -10.75 -5.40
CA ASP A 1056 34.93 -12.10 -5.58
C ASP A 1056 35.77 -12.23 -6.86
N LEU A 1057 35.32 -11.58 -7.95
CA LEU A 1057 36.05 -11.55 -9.22
C LEU A 1057 37.32 -10.70 -9.13
N CYS A 1058 37.32 -9.61 -8.35
CA CYS A 1058 38.51 -8.78 -8.08
C CYS A 1058 39.54 -9.57 -7.26
N ASP A 1059 39.10 -10.26 -6.22
CA ASP A 1059 39.96 -11.04 -5.31
C ASP A 1059 40.64 -12.21 -6.04
N GLU A 1060 40.00 -12.78 -7.07
CA GLU A 1060 40.59 -13.80 -7.94
C GLU A 1060 41.72 -13.26 -8.87
N LEU A 1061 41.92 -11.93 -8.94
CA LEU A 1061 42.97 -11.31 -9.73
C LEU A 1061 44.25 -10.98 -8.95
N GLU A 1062 44.15 -10.95 -7.62
CA GLU A 1062 45.27 -10.79 -6.67
C GLU A 1062 45.97 -12.14 -6.43
#